data_AF-A0A9D0LKP6-F1
#
_entry.id   AF-A0A9D0LKP6-F1
#
_cell.length_a   1.000
_cell.length_b   1.000
_cell.length_c   1.000
_cell.angle_alpha   90.00
_cell.angle_beta   90.00
_cell.angle_gamma   90.00
#
_symmetry.space_group_name_H-M   'P 1'
#
loop_
_entity.id
_entity.type
_entity.pdbx_description
1 polymer ?
#
loop_
_entity_poly.entity_id
_entity_poly.type
_entity_poly.pdbx_seq_one_letter_code
_entity_poly.pdbx_strand_id
1 'polypeptide(L)'
;MTEGSRLGVTSVGRAGLEIALHGVRLALVTDYRPLLAFGREYLGPLLVTHRAEPEVTVSFRFDADPLPPATSATGLRRAGRRLWLDDGRVYQPELLGFPGLALLTRRRGNRWTVRATYRPPSRLARWHHRLRGPDPRLVATLLYYLAYFPLLAYLEAHRGWTPLHAAGVALPEGGLLIAGLPGCGKTTLALAFAARPGARLLSDNLVLTDGRQLYACPEPIHLDDGLRPLLPDLADLLVAEERTVTHGRRDYRPHPHRQAAATPPRWLLFPLFADEVRLAPLSPEAALDRLLTIGEQTKELAAYTAQRAVWGLLDDAPGWAGRVRERLTDLVERLACYELHLPPGRPLPPLTAEVLTALTAVPASSGPGIPATSPQAPLAAGQAPNRPAERGKPPSGAASQPAGLSLRSPDLPGPGQAGQTPPAFDARTLDPRALEALEALAAQPFLACPPVALPDLHLKPRLEAPSSLATATREHLVLGLTSPSPGCGMALAVTPLGEADLSAERLDRLFAHLGAVLDPDRSSPAIGEEALDAVLLRGAAAWAERLGRSEALLKAIEGGGAAFAPEEVEAHGPAILATVPAAFRPVARREFGLVGRGNHFLEVQVVEAVLDPATAAAWGLAVGQVVVLFHADSGHLGAIVGRLFAHRRKNSRRGRLIEWQIKLPYHLRGLRSPGVAWSRARYFLPRRWLPIPADSEEGRRCRWALGAATNYAFANRLAVLAALEQALQAVWGERAGPLRLLYDAPHNGIARERIGGQDLWVHRHNAVRVTPPSRLPPDSPYRATGHPVLLPGTHRTASFLCAGDEGAAHTLHSAGHGAGETALALGRPLEAPDRRTRLYRYRRGLVEESPPLSDEGVEAVVQTLHRWGICRPVVRLRPVATLKG
;
A
#
# COMPACT_ATOMS: atom_id res chain seq x y z
N MET A 1 15.60 13.73 -63.15
CA MET A 1 16.50 13.66 -61.98
C MET A 1 15.73 13.02 -60.84
N THR A 2 16.12 11.81 -60.47
CA THR A 2 15.42 10.84 -59.62
C THR A 2 15.79 11.04 -58.14
N GLU A 3 14.86 11.49 -57.30
CA GLU A 3 14.98 11.46 -55.84
C GLU A 3 14.46 10.11 -55.28
N GLY A 4 15.19 9.05 -55.60
CA GLY A 4 15.20 7.83 -54.81
C GLY A 4 16.50 7.81 -54.00
N SER A 5 16.42 7.73 -52.67
CA SER A 5 17.49 7.31 -51.71
C SER A 5 17.65 8.20 -50.46
N ARG A 6 16.62 8.34 -49.62
CA ARG A 6 16.86 8.57 -48.18
C ARG A 6 15.87 7.80 -47.33
N LEU A 7 16.01 6.48 -47.33
CA LEU A 7 15.68 5.56 -46.22
C LEU A 7 16.13 4.14 -46.64
N GLY A 8 17.36 4.06 -47.16
CA GLY A 8 18.06 2.79 -47.37
C GLY A 8 18.59 2.30 -46.04
N VAL A 9 18.24 1.07 -45.69
CA VAL A 9 19.08 0.24 -44.83
C VAL A 9 20.37 0.03 -45.61
N THR A 10 21.39 0.83 -45.34
CA THR A 10 22.76 0.58 -45.80
C THR A 10 23.68 0.63 -44.61
N SER A 11 24.35 -0.51 -44.43
CA SER A 11 25.51 -0.77 -43.59
C SER A 11 26.51 0.38 -43.60
N VAL A 12 26.84 0.93 -42.42
CA VAL A 12 28.20 1.21 -41.90
C VAL A 12 28.03 1.78 -40.48
N GLY A 13 28.50 1.05 -39.46
CA GLY A 13 29.00 1.63 -38.20
C GLY A 13 28.03 2.09 -37.09
N ARG A 14 26.73 1.78 -37.09
CA ARG A 14 25.86 2.12 -35.93
C ARG A 14 25.86 1.02 -34.87
N ALA A 15 26.29 1.37 -33.66
CA ALA A 15 26.33 0.47 -32.53
C ALA A 15 24.92 -0.08 -32.22
N GLY A 16 24.82 -1.39 -31.99
CA GLY A 16 23.54 -2.08 -31.78
C GLY A 16 23.71 -3.40 -31.05
N LEU A 17 22.59 -3.98 -30.62
CA LEU A 17 22.50 -5.32 -30.02
C LEU A 17 21.67 -6.21 -30.94
N GLU A 18 22.18 -7.39 -31.26
CA GLU A 18 21.40 -8.44 -31.92
C GLU A 18 21.13 -9.53 -30.88
N ILE A 19 19.85 -9.84 -30.69
CA ILE A 19 19.40 -10.85 -29.74
C ILE A 19 18.47 -11.86 -30.42
N ALA A 20 18.41 -13.07 -29.89
CA ALA A 20 17.46 -14.10 -30.31
C ALA A 20 16.79 -14.75 -29.10
N LEU A 21 15.47 -14.86 -29.14
CA LEU A 21 14.67 -15.60 -28.17
C LEU A 21 13.87 -16.65 -28.92
N HIS A 22 14.12 -17.93 -28.64
CA HIS A 22 13.46 -19.06 -29.30
C HIS A 22 13.51 -19.01 -30.83
N GLY A 23 14.63 -18.56 -31.38
CA GLY A 23 14.84 -18.45 -32.82
C GLY A 23 14.21 -17.22 -33.47
N VAL A 24 13.53 -16.35 -32.73
CA VAL A 24 13.10 -15.02 -33.22
C VAL A 24 14.19 -14.01 -32.94
N ARG A 25 14.68 -13.33 -33.98
CA ARG A 25 15.78 -12.36 -33.90
C ARG A 25 15.26 -10.94 -33.83
N LEU A 26 15.86 -10.17 -32.91
CA LEU A 26 15.65 -8.74 -32.77
C LEU A 26 16.97 -7.98 -32.92
N ALA A 27 16.98 -6.96 -33.77
CA ALA A 27 18.08 -6.01 -33.88
C ALA A 27 17.69 -4.67 -33.24
N LEU A 28 18.37 -4.30 -32.16
CA LEU A 28 18.22 -3.03 -31.46
C LEU A 28 19.33 -2.06 -31.86
N VAL A 29 18.96 -1.01 -32.59
CA VAL A 29 19.87 0.01 -33.11
C VAL A 29 19.71 1.31 -32.31
N THR A 30 20.77 1.79 -31.68
CA THR A 30 20.75 3.06 -30.94
C THR A 30 22.12 3.71 -30.88
N ASP A 31 22.16 5.04 -30.84
CA ASP A 31 23.35 5.82 -30.53
C ASP A 31 23.55 6.00 -29.01
N TYR A 32 22.61 5.55 -28.19
CA TYR A 32 22.64 5.69 -26.75
C TYR A 32 23.56 4.65 -26.09
N ARG A 33 24.85 4.99 -25.99
CA ARG A 33 25.92 4.12 -25.44
C ARG A 33 25.59 3.47 -24.09
N PRO A 34 25.00 4.17 -23.09
CA PRO A 34 24.66 3.53 -21.82
C PRO A 34 23.69 2.37 -21.94
N LEU A 35 22.70 2.44 -22.86
CA LEU A 35 21.77 1.33 -23.09
C LEU A 35 22.45 0.15 -23.80
N LEU A 36 23.41 0.41 -24.69
CA LEU A 36 24.18 -0.66 -25.32
C LEU A 36 25.09 -1.37 -24.31
N ALA A 37 25.82 -0.61 -23.49
CA ALA A 37 26.67 -1.18 -22.43
C ALA A 37 25.81 -1.95 -21.43
N PHE A 38 24.69 -1.36 -21.00
CA PHE A 38 23.79 -2.02 -20.08
C PHE A 38 23.19 -3.30 -20.68
N GLY A 39 22.68 -3.22 -21.91
CA GLY A 39 22.00 -4.31 -22.60
C GLY A 39 22.91 -5.47 -23.02
N ARG A 40 24.20 -5.23 -23.33
CA ARG A 40 25.15 -6.34 -23.60
C ARG A 40 25.26 -7.28 -22.42
N GLU A 41 25.35 -6.72 -21.23
CA GLU A 41 25.41 -7.51 -20.01
C GLU A 41 24.02 -8.06 -19.68
N TYR A 42 22.97 -7.23 -19.59
CA TYR A 42 21.62 -7.65 -19.18
C TYR A 42 20.97 -8.70 -20.11
N LEU A 43 21.17 -8.61 -21.42
CA LEU A 43 20.60 -9.52 -22.42
C LEU A 43 21.59 -10.63 -22.84
N GLY A 44 22.69 -10.80 -22.10
CA GLY A 44 23.79 -11.69 -22.48
C GLY A 44 23.39 -13.07 -23.02
N PRO A 45 22.44 -13.82 -22.44
CA PRO A 45 22.09 -15.17 -22.92
C PRO A 45 21.33 -15.13 -24.25
N LEU A 46 20.77 -13.98 -24.61
CA LEU A 46 20.04 -13.76 -25.84
C LEU A 46 20.93 -13.21 -26.95
N LEU A 47 22.14 -12.71 -26.65
CA LEU A 47 23.02 -12.12 -27.67
C LEU A 47 23.43 -13.15 -28.73
N VAL A 48 23.38 -12.74 -30.00
CA VAL A 48 23.85 -13.55 -31.13
C VAL A 48 25.09 -12.92 -31.78
N THR A 49 26.00 -13.79 -32.24
CA THR A 49 27.27 -13.39 -32.87
C THR A 49 27.18 -13.30 -34.39
N HIS A 50 26.27 -14.06 -35.02
CA HIS A 50 26.09 -14.09 -36.47
C HIS A 50 24.96 -13.17 -36.92
N ARG A 51 25.29 -12.25 -37.84
CA ARG A 51 24.34 -11.35 -38.49
C ARG A 51 23.47 -12.11 -39.47
N ALA A 52 22.18 -12.19 -39.17
CA ALA A 52 21.13 -12.64 -40.07
C ALA A 52 20.04 -11.57 -40.12
N GLU A 53 19.17 -11.59 -41.12
CA GLU A 53 18.09 -10.62 -41.19
C GLU A 53 17.11 -10.78 -40.02
N PRO A 54 16.82 -9.73 -39.24
CA PRO A 54 15.96 -9.83 -38.06
C PRO A 54 14.48 -9.80 -38.44
N GLU A 55 13.66 -10.58 -37.72
CA GLU A 55 12.20 -10.50 -37.77
C GLU A 55 11.69 -9.21 -37.11
N VAL A 56 12.37 -8.75 -36.06
CA VAL A 56 12.03 -7.52 -35.33
C VAL A 56 13.18 -6.52 -35.37
N THR A 57 12.94 -5.31 -35.87
CA THR A 57 13.93 -4.23 -35.84
C THR A 57 13.46 -3.12 -34.92
N VAL A 58 14.27 -2.75 -33.94
CA VAL A 58 13.99 -1.66 -33.00
C VAL A 58 15.03 -0.57 -33.15
N SER A 59 14.60 0.67 -33.39
CA SER A 59 15.49 1.83 -33.40
C SER A 59 15.16 2.76 -32.25
N PHE A 60 16.13 3.11 -31.41
CA PHE A 60 15.91 3.92 -30.21
C PHE A 60 16.78 5.18 -30.19
N ARG A 61 16.19 6.32 -29.79
CA ARG A 61 16.92 7.58 -29.51
C ARG A 61 16.57 8.11 -28.12
N PHE A 62 17.59 8.52 -27.38
CA PHE A 62 17.47 9.10 -26.05
C PHE A 62 17.57 10.63 -26.09
N ASP A 63 16.87 11.33 -25.18
CA ASP A 63 16.73 12.80 -25.14
C ASP A 63 16.22 13.39 -26.47
N ALA A 64 15.37 12.64 -27.17
CA ALA A 64 14.80 13.02 -28.47
C ALA A 64 13.31 13.33 -28.33
N ASP A 65 12.84 14.39 -28.99
CA ASP A 65 11.40 14.67 -29.08
C ASP A 65 10.65 13.48 -29.69
N PRO A 66 9.38 13.27 -29.29
CA PRO A 66 8.52 12.29 -29.93
C PRO A 66 8.56 12.47 -31.44
N LEU A 67 8.56 11.35 -32.17
CA LEU A 67 8.47 11.39 -33.62
C LEU A 67 7.27 12.27 -34.00
N PRO A 68 7.39 13.26 -34.89
CA PRO A 68 6.24 14.07 -35.25
C PRO A 68 5.13 13.13 -35.75
N PRO A 69 3.88 13.26 -35.28
CA PRO A 69 2.74 12.61 -35.93
C PRO A 69 2.69 13.25 -37.30
N ALA A 70 3.30 12.61 -38.29
CA ALA A 70 3.61 13.26 -39.54
C ALA A 70 2.30 13.74 -40.17
N THR A 71 2.12 15.06 -40.17
CA THR A 71 0.94 15.79 -40.60
C THR A 71 0.50 15.34 -41.98
N SER A 72 -0.82 15.18 -42.21
CA SER A 72 -1.61 14.94 -43.44
C SER A 72 -1.04 14.10 -44.61
N ALA A 73 0.26 14.09 -44.87
CA ALA A 73 0.97 13.36 -45.91
C ALA A 73 1.31 11.90 -45.60
N THR A 74 1.07 11.38 -44.37
CA THR A 74 1.49 10.01 -43.99
C THR A 74 0.41 8.95 -43.85
N GLY A 75 -0.87 9.34 -43.88
CA GLY A 75 -2.02 8.43 -43.85
C GLY A 75 -2.49 7.96 -42.46
N LEU A 76 -1.78 8.29 -41.37
CA LEU A 76 -2.16 7.90 -40.00
C LEU A 76 -3.42 8.64 -39.50
N ARG A 77 -4.44 7.89 -39.08
CA ARG A 77 -5.70 8.39 -38.51
C ARG A 77 -5.61 8.47 -36.99
N ARG A 78 -6.17 9.51 -36.39
CA ARG A 78 -6.20 9.69 -34.93
C ARG A 78 -7.34 8.86 -34.32
N ALA A 79 -7.02 7.89 -33.46
CA ALA A 79 -8.02 7.13 -32.70
C ALA A 79 -8.20 7.63 -31.26
N GLY A 80 -7.29 8.46 -30.75
CA GLY A 80 -7.42 9.05 -29.42
C GLY A 80 -6.43 10.17 -29.14
N ARG A 81 -6.41 10.67 -27.90
CA ARG A 81 -5.46 11.70 -27.47
C ARG A 81 -4.01 11.24 -27.54
N ARG A 82 -3.76 9.93 -27.44
CA ARG A 82 -2.42 9.30 -27.36
C ARG A 82 -2.26 8.11 -28.33
N LEU A 83 -3.11 7.98 -29.35
CA LEU A 83 -3.08 6.86 -30.29
C LEU A 83 -3.46 7.29 -31.71
N TRP A 84 -2.61 6.93 -32.67
CA TRP A 84 -2.81 7.10 -34.10
C TRP A 84 -2.51 5.77 -34.79
N LEU A 85 -3.23 5.45 -35.86
CA LEU A 85 -3.02 4.20 -36.61
C LEU A 85 -3.47 4.30 -38.06
N ASP A 86 -2.95 3.41 -38.88
CA ASP A 86 -3.43 3.06 -40.21
C ASP A 86 -3.15 1.59 -40.51
N ASP A 87 -3.38 1.16 -41.76
CA ASP A 87 -3.16 -0.20 -42.21
C ASP A 87 -1.68 -0.61 -42.07
N GLY A 88 -1.39 -1.26 -40.93
CA GLY A 88 -0.06 -1.78 -40.60
C GLY A 88 0.85 -0.84 -39.81
N ARG A 89 0.36 0.30 -39.29
CA ARG A 89 1.12 1.17 -38.37
C ARG A 89 0.31 1.63 -37.17
N VAL A 90 0.96 1.67 -36.01
CA VAL A 90 0.42 2.22 -34.76
C VAL A 90 1.44 3.17 -34.14
N TYR A 91 1.00 4.38 -33.80
CA TYR A 91 1.81 5.43 -33.19
C TYR A 91 1.23 5.87 -31.85
N GLN A 92 2.09 5.80 -30.82
CA GLN A 92 1.84 6.25 -29.45
C GLN A 92 2.89 7.32 -29.10
N PRO A 93 2.56 8.62 -29.16
CA PRO A 93 3.51 9.70 -28.82
C PRO A 93 3.87 9.75 -27.34
N GLU A 94 3.10 9.08 -26.49
CA GLU A 94 3.38 8.91 -25.07
C GLU A 94 2.65 7.66 -24.55
N LEU A 95 3.38 6.78 -23.86
CA LEU A 95 2.83 5.59 -23.23
C LEU A 95 2.13 5.90 -21.90
N LEU A 96 1.00 5.24 -21.66
CA LEU A 96 0.36 5.25 -20.34
C LEU A 96 1.27 4.53 -19.34
N GLY A 97 1.54 5.15 -18.19
CA GLY A 97 2.44 4.60 -17.17
C GLY A 97 3.94 4.77 -17.44
N PHE A 98 4.35 5.26 -18.61
CA PHE A 98 5.76 5.59 -18.92
C PHE A 98 5.89 6.94 -19.65
N PRO A 99 5.77 8.07 -18.91
CA PRO A 99 5.83 9.41 -19.50
C PRO A 99 7.16 9.67 -20.22
N GLY A 100 7.07 10.27 -21.40
CA GLY A 100 8.22 10.62 -22.22
C GLY A 100 8.73 9.54 -23.17
N LEU A 101 8.24 8.30 -23.09
CA LEU A 101 8.53 7.24 -24.08
C LEU A 101 7.45 7.23 -25.17
N ALA A 102 7.87 7.35 -26.43
CA ALA A 102 7.01 7.30 -27.61
C ALA A 102 7.40 6.12 -28.50
N LEU A 103 6.41 5.44 -29.08
CA LEU A 103 6.60 4.27 -29.95
C LEU A 103 5.83 4.42 -31.25
N LEU A 104 6.50 4.21 -32.38
CA LEU A 104 5.89 4.01 -33.70
C LEU A 104 6.19 2.57 -34.13
N THR A 105 5.17 1.73 -34.16
CA THR A 105 5.29 0.34 -34.57
C THR A 105 4.69 0.15 -35.95
N ARG A 106 5.39 -0.60 -36.80
CA ARG A 106 4.97 -0.97 -38.14
C ARG A 106 5.08 -2.47 -38.32
N ARG A 107 4.06 -3.09 -38.89
CA ARG A 107 4.09 -4.48 -39.35
C ARG A 107 4.02 -4.53 -40.87
N ARG A 108 4.86 -5.35 -41.50
CA ARG A 108 4.84 -5.67 -42.92
C ARG A 108 5.08 -7.17 -43.08
N GLY A 109 4.01 -7.94 -43.29
CA GLY A 109 4.06 -9.40 -43.24
C GLY A 109 4.64 -9.88 -41.90
N ASN A 110 5.65 -10.75 -41.97
CA ASN A 110 6.34 -11.31 -40.79
C ASN A 110 7.45 -10.41 -40.24
N ARG A 111 7.56 -9.14 -40.68
CA ARG A 111 8.55 -8.19 -40.16
C ARG A 111 7.92 -7.09 -39.34
N TRP A 112 8.49 -6.85 -38.17
CA TRP A 112 8.08 -5.80 -37.24
C TRP A 112 9.17 -4.75 -37.14
N THR A 113 8.79 -3.48 -37.18
CA THR A 113 9.71 -2.35 -36.97
C THR A 113 9.16 -1.44 -35.88
N VAL A 114 9.91 -1.25 -34.81
CA VAL A 114 9.57 -0.34 -33.70
C VAL A 114 10.55 0.82 -33.70
N ARG A 115 10.05 2.04 -33.87
CA ARG A 115 10.84 3.26 -33.68
C ARG A 115 10.45 3.88 -32.35
N ALA A 116 11.44 4.07 -31.47
CA ALA A 116 11.24 4.54 -30.12
C ALA A 116 12.06 5.79 -29.84
N THR A 117 11.46 6.76 -29.15
CA THR A 117 12.15 7.96 -28.66
C THR A 117 11.81 8.16 -27.19
N TYR A 118 12.79 8.47 -26.37
CA TYR A 118 12.56 8.82 -24.97
C TYR A 118 13.07 10.22 -24.68
N ARG A 119 12.19 11.07 -24.14
CA ARG A 119 12.54 12.39 -23.61
C ARG A 119 12.21 12.45 -22.12
N PRO A 120 13.19 12.66 -21.23
CA PRO A 120 12.89 12.79 -19.81
C PRO A 120 11.89 13.93 -19.56
N PRO A 121 10.79 13.69 -18.81
CA PRO A 121 9.63 14.58 -18.79
C PRO A 121 9.91 15.92 -18.10
N SER A 122 10.92 16.00 -17.22
CA SER A 122 11.27 17.24 -16.51
C SER A 122 12.65 17.78 -16.88
N ARG A 123 12.81 19.11 -16.80
CA ARG A 123 14.12 19.79 -16.98
C ARG A 123 15.18 19.27 -15.99
N LEU A 124 14.76 18.97 -14.76
CA LEU A 124 15.61 18.40 -13.71
C LEU A 124 16.06 16.97 -14.03
N ALA A 125 15.17 16.12 -14.56
CA ALA A 125 15.54 14.76 -14.97
C ALA A 125 16.54 14.79 -16.13
N ARG A 126 16.35 15.68 -17.12
CA ARG A 126 17.31 15.87 -18.23
C ARG A 126 18.69 16.30 -17.72
N TRP A 127 18.72 17.27 -16.80
CA TRP A 127 19.96 17.73 -16.18
C TRP A 127 20.66 16.63 -15.38
N HIS A 128 19.91 15.88 -14.56
CA HIS A 128 20.45 14.77 -13.77
C HIS A 128 21.04 13.67 -14.66
N HIS A 129 20.35 13.30 -15.74
CA HIS A 129 20.84 12.32 -16.71
C HIS A 129 22.13 12.76 -17.41
N ARG A 130 22.27 14.06 -17.72
CA ARG A 130 23.49 14.61 -18.35
C ARG A 130 24.69 14.60 -17.40
N LEU A 131 24.48 14.76 -16.09
CA LEU A 131 25.57 14.82 -15.11
C LEU A 131 26.00 13.48 -14.53
N ARG A 132 25.05 12.57 -14.26
CA ARG A 132 25.32 11.32 -13.53
C ARG A 132 25.14 10.06 -14.37
N GLY A 133 24.81 10.20 -15.65
CA GLY A 133 24.39 9.08 -16.50
C GLY A 133 22.95 8.62 -16.19
N PRO A 134 22.43 7.63 -16.92
CA PRO A 134 21.11 7.08 -16.66
C PRO A 134 21.02 6.26 -15.39
N ASP A 135 19.89 6.39 -14.72
CA ASP A 135 19.46 5.44 -13.69
C ASP A 135 19.39 4.03 -14.31
N PRO A 136 20.14 3.04 -13.80
CA PRO A 136 20.09 1.65 -14.28
C PRO A 136 18.67 1.09 -14.32
N ARG A 137 17.78 1.51 -13.41
CA ARG A 137 16.37 1.08 -13.37
C ARG A 137 15.59 1.58 -14.58
N LEU A 138 15.88 2.81 -15.02
CA LEU A 138 15.28 3.35 -16.24
C LEU A 138 15.76 2.55 -17.46
N VAL A 139 17.05 2.22 -17.54
CA VAL A 139 17.61 1.47 -18.66
C VAL A 139 17.06 0.04 -18.71
N ALA A 140 16.95 -0.63 -17.56
CA ALA A 140 16.30 -1.94 -17.45
C ALA A 140 14.82 -1.88 -17.91
N THR A 141 14.06 -0.88 -17.45
CA THR A 141 12.68 -0.67 -17.89
C THR A 141 12.59 -0.41 -19.41
N LEU A 142 13.52 0.37 -19.97
CA LEU A 142 13.60 0.60 -21.42
C LEU A 142 13.87 -0.70 -22.19
N LEU A 143 14.70 -1.61 -21.68
CA LEU A 143 14.94 -2.91 -22.32
C LEU A 143 13.67 -3.78 -22.40
N TYR A 144 12.73 -3.69 -21.46
CA TYR A 144 11.45 -4.36 -21.62
C TYR A 144 10.70 -3.85 -22.86
N TYR A 145 10.55 -2.54 -23.02
CA TYR A 145 9.84 -1.97 -24.18
C TYR A 145 10.60 -2.10 -25.51
N LEU A 146 11.92 -2.18 -25.47
CA LEU A 146 12.78 -2.16 -26.66
C LEU A 146 13.28 -3.54 -27.10
N ALA A 147 13.24 -4.54 -26.22
CA ALA A 147 13.72 -5.90 -26.49
C ALA A 147 12.66 -6.96 -26.15
N TYR A 148 12.30 -7.11 -24.87
CA TYR A 148 11.40 -8.19 -24.45
C TYR A 148 10.00 -8.05 -25.05
N PHE A 149 9.31 -6.93 -24.87
CA PHE A 149 7.93 -6.78 -25.33
C PHE A 149 7.79 -6.97 -26.85
N PRO A 150 8.64 -6.40 -27.72
CA PRO A 150 8.58 -6.69 -29.15
C PRO A 150 8.80 -8.17 -29.49
N LEU A 151 9.74 -8.86 -28.81
CA LEU A 151 9.98 -10.30 -29.00
C LEU A 151 8.79 -11.14 -28.53
N LEU A 152 8.26 -10.85 -27.34
CA LEU A 152 7.12 -11.54 -26.75
C LEU A 152 5.87 -11.34 -27.62
N ALA A 153 5.60 -10.11 -28.06
CA ALA A 153 4.47 -9.83 -28.94
C ALA A 153 4.58 -10.58 -30.27
N TYR A 154 5.79 -10.67 -30.83
CA TYR A 154 6.05 -11.44 -32.04
C TYR A 154 5.79 -12.94 -31.83
N LEU A 155 6.36 -13.52 -30.77
CA LEU A 155 6.17 -14.93 -30.41
C LEU A 155 4.70 -15.25 -30.15
N GLU A 156 3.98 -14.38 -29.45
CA GLU A 156 2.57 -14.57 -29.15
C GLU A 156 1.69 -14.45 -30.40
N ALA A 157 2.01 -13.53 -31.31
CA ALA A 157 1.26 -13.34 -32.56
C ALA A 157 1.47 -14.50 -33.55
N HIS A 158 2.69 -15.02 -33.68
CA HIS A 158 3.02 -16.01 -34.73
C HIS A 158 3.07 -17.45 -34.24
N ARG A 159 3.36 -17.68 -32.96
CA ARG A 159 3.50 -19.02 -32.37
C ARG A 159 2.51 -19.30 -31.26
N GLY A 160 1.79 -18.27 -30.81
CA GLY A 160 0.85 -18.39 -29.72
C GLY A 160 1.48 -18.54 -28.34
N TRP A 161 2.75 -18.12 -28.20
CA TRP A 161 3.46 -18.24 -26.93
C TRP A 161 3.12 -17.04 -26.04
N THR A 162 2.28 -17.30 -25.04
CA THR A 162 1.79 -16.31 -24.10
C THR A 162 2.72 -16.23 -22.88
N PRO A 163 3.15 -15.02 -22.46
CA PRO A 163 3.95 -14.84 -21.27
C PRO A 163 3.11 -14.94 -19.99
N LEU A 164 3.68 -15.57 -18.97
CA LEU A 164 3.14 -15.75 -17.63
C LEU A 164 4.13 -15.19 -16.60
N HIS A 165 3.61 -14.46 -15.61
CA HIS A 165 4.41 -14.07 -14.44
C HIS A 165 4.47 -15.23 -13.44
N ALA A 166 5.42 -16.13 -13.66
CA ALA A 166 5.65 -17.31 -12.86
C ALA A 166 7.13 -17.70 -12.91
N ALA A 167 7.59 -18.38 -11.87
CA ALA A 167 8.85 -19.11 -11.92
C ALA A 167 8.60 -20.53 -12.45
N GLY A 168 9.51 -21.05 -13.26
CA GLY A 168 9.42 -22.37 -13.88
C GLY A 168 10.63 -23.23 -13.54
N VAL A 169 10.39 -24.50 -13.21
CA VAL A 169 11.44 -25.49 -12.96
C VAL A 169 11.13 -26.76 -13.75
N ALA A 170 12.11 -27.28 -14.48
CA ALA A 170 12.05 -28.58 -15.12
C ALA A 170 12.58 -29.63 -14.14
N LEU A 171 11.67 -30.43 -13.56
CA LEU A 171 12.00 -31.57 -12.72
C LEU A 171 12.07 -32.84 -13.58
N PRO A 172 12.79 -33.90 -13.14
CA PRO A 172 12.77 -35.21 -13.83
C PRO A 172 11.37 -35.75 -14.08
N GLU A 173 10.45 -35.45 -13.17
CA GLU A 173 9.06 -35.90 -13.20
C GLU A 173 8.15 -35.00 -14.05
N GLY A 174 8.56 -33.78 -14.40
CA GLY A 174 7.77 -32.84 -15.21
C GLY A 174 8.01 -31.36 -14.88
N GLY A 175 7.36 -30.48 -15.63
CA GLY A 175 7.46 -29.03 -15.43
C GLY A 175 6.62 -28.55 -14.26
N LEU A 176 7.25 -27.78 -13.38
CA LEU A 176 6.63 -27.12 -12.25
C LEU A 176 6.56 -25.61 -12.51
N LEU A 177 5.34 -25.05 -12.47
CA LEU A 177 5.10 -23.62 -12.42
C LEU A 177 4.81 -23.17 -11.00
N ILE A 178 5.40 -22.04 -10.60
CA ILE A 178 5.16 -21.40 -9.31
C ILE A 178 4.70 -19.98 -9.59
N ALA A 179 3.41 -19.72 -9.40
CA ALA A 179 2.77 -18.44 -9.69
C ALA A 179 2.21 -17.81 -8.43
N GLY A 180 2.30 -16.49 -8.31
CA GLY A 180 1.82 -15.75 -7.14
C GLY A 180 2.24 -14.29 -7.17
N LEU A 181 1.70 -13.48 -6.27
CA LEU A 181 2.02 -12.05 -6.20
C LEU A 181 3.50 -11.81 -5.83
N PRO A 182 4.08 -10.64 -6.11
CA PRO A 182 5.42 -10.30 -5.63
C PRO A 182 5.57 -10.53 -4.12
N GLY A 183 6.65 -11.17 -3.69
CA GLY A 183 6.92 -11.45 -2.27
C GLY A 183 6.42 -12.78 -1.71
N CYS A 184 5.62 -13.57 -2.45
CA CYS A 184 5.15 -14.89 -1.97
C CYS A 184 6.20 -16.03 -2.02
N GLY A 185 7.46 -15.72 -2.32
CA GLY A 185 8.55 -16.71 -2.32
C GLY A 185 8.73 -17.52 -3.61
N LYS A 186 8.17 -17.09 -4.75
CA LYS A 186 8.30 -17.79 -6.06
C LYS A 186 9.75 -18.15 -6.41
N THR A 187 10.61 -17.13 -6.47
CA THR A 187 12.04 -17.25 -6.79
C THR A 187 12.74 -18.18 -5.82
N THR A 188 12.50 -17.99 -4.52
CA THR A 188 13.08 -18.80 -3.45
C THR A 188 12.71 -20.28 -3.58
N LEU A 189 11.43 -20.58 -3.82
CA LEU A 189 10.94 -21.94 -4.02
C LEU A 189 11.47 -22.53 -5.33
N ALA A 190 11.47 -21.79 -6.42
CA ALA A 190 11.96 -22.25 -7.71
C ALA A 190 13.44 -22.60 -7.67
N LEU A 191 14.26 -21.77 -7.01
CA LEU A 191 15.67 -22.05 -6.79
C LEU A 191 15.88 -23.26 -5.87
N ALA A 192 15.07 -23.40 -4.82
CA ALA A 192 15.12 -24.59 -3.96
C ALA A 192 14.79 -25.88 -4.72
N PHE A 193 13.77 -25.87 -5.57
CA PHE A 193 13.45 -27.01 -6.43
C PHE A 193 14.54 -27.26 -7.48
N ALA A 194 15.09 -26.20 -8.08
CA ALA A 194 16.17 -26.30 -9.06
C ALA A 194 17.49 -26.81 -8.45
N ALA A 195 17.72 -26.62 -7.15
CA ALA A 195 18.87 -27.14 -6.41
C ALA A 195 18.97 -28.67 -6.45
N ARG A 196 17.83 -29.36 -6.57
CA ARG A 196 17.75 -30.81 -6.53
C ARG A 196 18.51 -31.47 -7.70
N PRO A 197 19.09 -32.67 -7.49
CA PRO A 197 19.70 -33.43 -8.56
C PRO A 197 18.73 -33.68 -9.73
N GLY A 198 19.19 -33.43 -10.96
CA GLY A 198 18.39 -33.61 -12.17
C GLY A 198 17.38 -32.50 -12.47
N ALA A 199 17.18 -31.54 -11.55
CA ALA A 199 16.33 -30.38 -11.78
C ALA A 199 17.08 -29.25 -12.50
N ARG A 200 16.37 -28.53 -13.36
CA ARG A 200 16.90 -27.38 -14.11
C ARG A 200 15.93 -26.20 -14.03
N LEU A 201 16.45 -25.00 -13.80
CA LEU A 201 15.66 -23.78 -13.79
C LEU A 201 15.22 -23.43 -15.22
N LEU A 202 13.95 -23.13 -15.42
CA LEU A 202 13.42 -22.64 -16.70
C LEU A 202 13.57 -21.12 -16.75
N SER A 203 12.87 -20.42 -15.85
CA SER A 203 12.91 -18.97 -15.66
C SER A 203 12.42 -18.58 -14.27
N ASP A 204 12.78 -17.39 -13.81
CA ASP A 204 12.35 -16.87 -12.51
C ASP A 204 11.12 -15.93 -12.59
N ASN A 205 11.16 -14.98 -13.52
CA ASN A 205 10.19 -13.88 -13.56
C ASN A 205 9.11 -14.04 -14.64
N LEU A 206 9.50 -14.44 -15.86
CA LEU A 206 8.58 -14.73 -16.96
C LEU A 206 8.81 -16.14 -17.52
N VAL A 207 7.72 -16.88 -17.73
CA VAL A 207 7.69 -18.15 -18.48
C VAL A 207 6.76 -17.99 -19.67
N LEU A 208 7.09 -18.60 -20.82
CA LEU A 208 6.20 -18.59 -21.98
C LEU A 208 5.48 -19.92 -22.11
N THR A 209 4.26 -19.91 -22.63
CA THR A 209 3.46 -21.13 -22.82
C THR A 209 2.63 -21.05 -24.10
N ASP A 210 2.47 -22.18 -24.79
CA ASP A 210 1.49 -22.35 -25.85
C ASP A 210 0.27 -23.18 -25.39
N GLY A 211 0.15 -23.43 -24.08
CA GLY A 211 -0.86 -24.31 -23.48
C GLY A 211 -0.42 -25.77 -23.38
N ARG A 212 0.61 -26.19 -24.12
CA ARG A 212 1.09 -27.59 -24.15
C ARG A 212 2.52 -27.75 -23.65
N GLN A 213 3.34 -26.71 -23.75
CA GLN A 213 4.73 -26.66 -23.33
C GLN A 213 5.03 -25.36 -22.58
N LEU A 214 5.99 -25.44 -21.67
CA LEU A 214 6.56 -24.28 -20.98
C LEU A 214 7.93 -23.99 -21.57
N TYR A 215 8.19 -22.73 -21.89
CA TYR A 215 9.43 -22.28 -22.50
C TYR A 215 10.10 -21.20 -21.64
N ALA A 216 11.43 -21.24 -21.57
CA ALA A 216 12.21 -20.28 -20.81
C ALA A 216 12.14 -18.87 -21.42
N CYS A 217 11.90 -17.85 -20.61
CA CYS A 217 12.26 -16.46 -20.94
C CYS A 217 13.43 -16.06 -20.03
N PRO A 218 14.69 -16.15 -20.49
CA PRO A 218 15.84 -15.93 -19.63
C PRO A 218 15.96 -14.45 -19.28
N GLU A 219 15.99 -14.18 -17.97
CA GLU A 219 16.20 -12.85 -17.38
C GLU A 219 17.22 -12.98 -16.24
N PRO A 220 17.96 -11.92 -15.90
CA PRO A 220 18.78 -11.91 -14.69
C PRO A 220 17.92 -12.15 -13.45
N ILE A 221 18.40 -12.98 -12.52
CA ILE A 221 17.73 -13.30 -11.26
C ILE A 221 18.22 -12.32 -10.21
N HIS A 222 17.31 -11.55 -9.62
CA HIS A 222 17.65 -10.55 -8.61
C HIS A 222 17.52 -11.14 -7.21
N LEU A 223 18.64 -11.42 -6.54
CA LEU A 223 18.65 -12.01 -5.20
C LEU A 223 19.20 -11.04 -4.15
N ASP A 224 18.56 -11.06 -2.99
CA ASP A 224 19.10 -10.46 -1.77
C ASP A 224 20.23 -11.35 -1.22
N ASP A 225 21.31 -10.74 -0.71
CA ASP A 225 22.45 -11.48 -0.13
C ASP A 225 22.03 -12.35 1.09
N GLY A 226 20.85 -12.09 1.67
CA GLY A 226 20.23 -12.86 2.76
C GLY A 226 19.61 -14.21 2.38
N LEU A 227 19.58 -14.59 1.09
CA LEU A 227 19.08 -15.91 0.64
C LEU A 227 20.13 -17.02 0.72
N ARG A 228 21.42 -16.68 0.78
CA ARG A 228 22.52 -17.66 0.84
C ARG A 228 22.43 -18.64 2.02
N PRO A 229 22.05 -18.23 3.24
CA PRO A 229 21.88 -19.16 4.37
C PRO A 229 20.73 -20.16 4.17
N LEU A 230 19.74 -19.84 3.33
CA LEU A 230 18.56 -20.68 3.07
C LEU A 230 18.78 -21.68 1.93
N LEU A 231 19.77 -21.41 1.06
CA LEU A 231 20.13 -22.21 -0.11
C LEU A 231 21.66 -22.36 -0.15
N PRO A 232 22.25 -23.31 0.59
CA PRO A 232 23.71 -23.49 0.64
C PRO A 232 24.32 -23.79 -0.74
N ASP A 233 23.57 -24.45 -1.62
CA ASP A 233 24.01 -24.88 -2.96
C ASP A 233 23.77 -23.82 -4.06
N LEU A 234 23.52 -22.55 -3.67
CA LEU A 234 23.22 -21.48 -4.62
C LEU A 234 24.38 -21.22 -5.59
N ALA A 235 25.63 -21.45 -5.18
CA ALA A 235 26.81 -21.27 -6.03
C ALA A 235 26.90 -22.30 -7.18
N ASP A 236 26.36 -23.50 -6.96
CA ASP A 236 26.30 -24.56 -7.98
C ASP A 236 25.16 -24.33 -8.98
N LEU A 237 24.18 -23.53 -8.58
CA LEU A 237 23.05 -23.14 -9.42
C LEU A 237 23.33 -21.89 -10.22
N LEU A 238 23.92 -20.89 -9.58
CA LEU A 238 23.97 -19.53 -10.07
C LEU A 238 25.39 -18.96 -10.11
N VAL A 239 25.68 -18.20 -11.16
CA VAL A 239 26.85 -17.34 -11.28
C VAL A 239 26.43 -15.92 -10.92
N ALA A 240 27.15 -15.29 -9.98
CA ALA A 240 26.95 -13.87 -9.68
C ALA A 240 27.45 -13.01 -10.84
N GLU A 241 26.66 -12.03 -11.26
CA GLU A 241 27.12 -10.99 -12.16
C GLU A 241 27.83 -9.88 -11.36
N GLU A 242 28.77 -9.17 -11.98
CA GLU A 242 29.48 -8.05 -11.35
C GLU A 242 28.57 -6.83 -11.08
N ARG A 243 27.30 -6.87 -11.51
CA ARG A 243 26.36 -5.74 -11.44
C ARG A 243 25.35 -5.85 -10.29
N THR A 244 24.96 -4.66 -9.79
CA THR A 244 23.80 -4.43 -8.93
C THR A 244 22.86 -3.40 -9.58
N VAL A 245 21.74 -3.83 -10.17
CA VAL A 245 20.75 -2.92 -10.80
C VAL A 245 19.86 -2.23 -9.75
N THR A 246 19.79 -2.80 -8.56
CA THR A 246 19.04 -2.27 -7.42
C THR A 246 19.97 -2.11 -6.21
N HIS A 247 19.81 -1.03 -5.44
CA HIS A 247 20.60 -0.80 -4.22
C HIS A 247 20.38 -1.99 -3.27
N GLY A 248 21.39 -2.85 -3.11
CA GLY A 248 21.40 -3.96 -2.14
C GLY A 248 21.18 -5.38 -2.69
N ARG A 249 20.87 -5.57 -3.99
CA ARG A 249 20.71 -6.91 -4.61
C ARG A 249 21.72 -7.13 -5.72
N ARG A 250 22.33 -8.32 -5.75
CA ARG A 250 23.20 -8.76 -6.84
C ARG A 250 22.38 -9.50 -7.88
N ASP A 251 22.76 -9.32 -9.14
CA ASP A 251 22.18 -10.06 -10.24
C ASP A 251 22.89 -11.41 -10.38
N TYR A 252 22.12 -12.45 -10.69
CA TYR A 252 22.60 -13.82 -10.84
C TYR A 252 22.08 -14.44 -12.12
N ARG A 253 22.80 -15.43 -12.63
CA ARG A 253 22.34 -16.28 -13.74
C ARG A 253 22.47 -17.74 -13.43
N PRO A 254 21.54 -18.58 -13.92
CA PRO A 254 21.75 -20.02 -13.86
C PRO A 254 22.99 -20.41 -14.67
N HIS A 255 23.77 -21.35 -14.15
CA HIS A 255 24.78 -22.01 -14.96
C HIS A 255 24.11 -22.66 -16.18
N PRO A 256 24.74 -22.67 -17.37
CA PRO A 256 24.14 -23.21 -18.59
C PRO A 256 23.62 -24.66 -18.44
N HIS A 257 24.33 -25.50 -17.68
CA HIS A 257 23.93 -26.90 -17.43
C HIS A 257 22.78 -27.03 -16.42
N ARG A 258 22.50 -26.00 -15.62
CA ARG A 258 21.36 -25.92 -14.69
C ARG A 258 20.14 -25.22 -15.29
N GLN A 259 20.19 -24.84 -16.57
CA GLN A 259 19.09 -24.18 -17.25
C GLN A 259 18.38 -25.13 -18.24
N ALA A 260 17.05 -25.07 -18.28
CA ALA A 260 16.23 -25.75 -19.29
C ALA A 260 15.71 -24.74 -20.31
N ALA A 261 15.58 -25.15 -21.57
CA ALA A 261 14.97 -24.32 -22.62
C ALA A 261 13.45 -24.46 -22.67
N ALA A 262 12.95 -25.68 -22.45
CA ALA A 262 11.53 -26.02 -22.42
C ALA A 262 11.27 -27.24 -21.53
N THR A 263 10.02 -27.40 -21.08
CA THR A 263 9.55 -28.58 -20.33
C THR A 263 8.04 -28.76 -20.50
N PRO A 264 7.52 -30.00 -20.53
CA PRO A 264 6.08 -30.22 -20.48
C PRO A 264 5.51 -29.77 -19.13
N PRO A 265 4.37 -29.06 -19.09
CA PRO A 265 3.71 -28.64 -17.86
C PRO A 265 3.13 -29.86 -17.11
N ARG A 266 3.35 -29.95 -15.79
CA ARG A 266 2.74 -30.99 -14.94
C ARG A 266 2.06 -30.43 -13.68
N TRP A 267 2.69 -29.46 -13.01
CA TRP A 267 2.16 -28.88 -11.77
C TRP A 267 2.13 -27.37 -11.79
N LEU A 268 1.11 -26.79 -11.15
CA LEU A 268 0.99 -25.37 -10.87
C LEU A 268 0.82 -25.15 -9.37
N LEU A 269 1.73 -24.40 -8.76
CA LEU A 269 1.69 -24.08 -7.34
C LEU A 269 1.45 -22.59 -7.13
N PHE A 270 0.52 -22.30 -6.22
CA PHE A 270 0.31 -20.96 -5.66
C PHE A 270 0.79 -20.93 -4.21
N PRO A 271 2.00 -20.42 -3.92
CA PRO A 271 2.50 -20.37 -2.56
C PRO A 271 1.74 -19.32 -1.74
N LEU A 272 1.37 -19.71 -0.52
CA LEU A 272 0.67 -18.90 0.47
C LEU A 272 1.36 -19.09 1.83
N PHE A 273 1.53 -18.01 2.58
CA PHE A 273 2.04 -18.13 3.94
C PHE A 273 0.97 -18.75 4.85
N ALA A 274 1.33 -19.71 5.68
CA ALA A 274 0.43 -20.41 6.59
C ALA A 274 1.22 -21.03 7.73
N ASP A 275 0.58 -21.39 8.84
CA ASP A 275 1.28 -21.93 10.01
C ASP A 275 1.82 -23.36 9.80
N GLU A 276 1.24 -24.09 8.85
CA GLU A 276 1.59 -25.47 8.53
C GLU A 276 1.84 -25.67 7.03
N VAL A 277 2.63 -26.69 6.71
CA VAL A 277 2.84 -27.11 5.34
C VAL A 277 1.66 -27.92 4.88
N ARG A 278 0.89 -27.37 3.94
CA ARG A 278 -0.28 -28.05 3.38
C ARG A 278 -0.35 -27.83 1.89
N LEU A 279 -0.56 -28.92 1.16
CA LEU A 279 -0.85 -28.88 -0.26
C LEU A 279 -2.36 -29.07 -0.46
N ALA A 280 -3.07 -28.02 -0.88
CA ALA A 280 -4.51 -28.07 -1.11
C ALA A 280 -4.79 -28.07 -2.63
N PRO A 281 -5.59 -29.00 -3.17
CA PRO A 281 -5.92 -29.01 -4.59
C PRO A 281 -6.76 -27.80 -4.97
N LEU A 282 -6.52 -27.26 -6.16
CA LEU A 282 -7.21 -26.10 -6.70
C LEU A 282 -7.88 -26.48 -8.03
N SER A 283 -9.12 -26.03 -8.25
CA SER A 283 -9.79 -26.25 -9.54
C SER A 283 -9.08 -25.49 -10.67
N PRO A 284 -9.10 -26.00 -11.92
CA PRO A 284 -8.55 -25.29 -13.08
C PRO A 284 -9.12 -23.87 -13.23
N GLU A 285 -10.42 -23.68 -13.02
CA GLU A 285 -11.09 -22.37 -13.06
C GLU A 285 -10.49 -21.40 -12.04
N ALA A 286 -10.33 -21.83 -10.78
CA ALA A 286 -9.74 -20.99 -9.74
C ALA A 286 -8.25 -20.73 -9.99
N ALA A 287 -7.53 -21.66 -10.61
CA ALA A 287 -6.15 -21.47 -11.03
C ALA A 287 -6.03 -20.44 -12.17
N LEU A 288 -6.94 -20.48 -13.14
CA LEU A 288 -7.01 -19.52 -14.25
C LEU A 288 -7.25 -18.10 -13.73
N ASP A 289 -8.24 -17.92 -12.86
CA ASP A 289 -8.56 -16.61 -12.28
C ASP A 289 -7.36 -16.03 -11.52
N ARG A 290 -6.61 -16.87 -10.81
CA ARG A 290 -5.38 -16.44 -10.14
C ARG A 290 -4.28 -16.05 -11.11
N LEU A 291 -4.03 -16.83 -12.16
CA LEU A 291 -3.02 -16.49 -13.17
C LEU A 291 -3.33 -15.16 -13.85
N LEU A 292 -4.59 -14.93 -14.22
CA LEU A 292 -5.05 -13.67 -14.80
C LEU A 292 -4.87 -12.50 -13.81
N THR A 293 -5.30 -12.69 -12.56
CA THR A 293 -5.15 -11.68 -11.50
C THR A 293 -3.68 -11.32 -11.27
N ILE A 294 -2.79 -12.33 -11.18
CA ILE A 294 -1.36 -12.12 -10.99
C ILE A 294 -0.78 -11.31 -12.17
N GLY A 295 -1.22 -11.59 -13.39
CA GLY A 295 -0.80 -10.84 -14.58
C GLY A 295 -1.19 -9.36 -14.55
N GLU A 296 -2.38 -9.04 -14.02
CA GLU A 296 -2.85 -7.65 -13.89
C GLU A 296 -2.18 -6.88 -12.76
N GLN A 297 -1.77 -7.57 -11.69
CA GLN A 297 -1.13 -6.94 -10.52
C GLN A 297 0.39 -6.80 -10.65
N THR A 298 1.01 -7.51 -11.58
CA THR A 298 2.46 -7.47 -11.78
C THR A 298 2.84 -6.41 -12.80
N LYS A 299 3.71 -5.47 -12.42
CA LYS A 299 4.06 -4.28 -13.22
C LYS A 299 4.51 -4.61 -14.65
N GLU A 300 5.38 -5.61 -14.83
CA GLU A 300 5.96 -5.99 -16.12
C GLU A 300 4.89 -6.59 -17.05
N LEU A 301 4.12 -7.55 -16.55
CA LEU A 301 3.10 -8.24 -17.34
C LEU A 301 1.88 -7.34 -17.60
N ALA A 302 1.46 -6.51 -16.63
CA ALA A 302 0.41 -5.51 -16.85
C ALA A 302 0.82 -4.47 -17.91
N ALA A 303 2.07 -4.01 -17.88
CA ALA A 303 2.62 -3.11 -18.89
C ALA A 303 2.71 -3.79 -20.27
N TYR A 304 3.12 -5.06 -20.32
CA TYR A 304 3.10 -5.86 -21.55
C TYR A 304 1.68 -5.99 -22.09
N THR A 305 0.71 -6.43 -21.29
CA THR A 305 -0.71 -6.61 -21.66
C THR A 305 -1.29 -5.32 -22.23
N ALA A 306 -1.06 -4.17 -21.59
CA ALA A 306 -1.50 -2.87 -22.07
C ALA A 306 -0.88 -2.53 -23.44
N GLN A 307 0.42 -2.78 -23.62
CA GLN A 307 1.11 -2.51 -24.88
C GLN A 307 0.72 -3.49 -25.99
N ARG A 308 0.56 -4.78 -25.64
CA ARG A 308 0.19 -5.86 -26.54
C ARG A 308 -1.23 -5.69 -27.06
N ALA A 309 -2.15 -5.21 -26.23
CA ALA A 309 -3.50 -4.85 -26.64
C ALA A 309 -3.48 -3.79 -27.76
N VAL A 310 -2.60 -2.79 -27.65
CA VAL A 310 -2.40 -1.76 -28.68
C VAL A 310 -1.77 -2.34 -29.95
N TRP A 311 -0.76 -3.22 -29.82
CA TRP A 311 -0.20 -3.93 -30.97
C TRP A 311 -1.15 -4.96 -31.58
N GLY A 312 -2.17 -5.41 -30.86
CA GLY A 312 -3.23 -6.27 -31.39
C GLY A 312 -4.02 -5.63 -32.52
N LEU A 313 -4.00 -4.30 -32.61
CA LEU A 313 -4.54 -3.56 -33.76
C LEU A 313 -3.75 -3.79 -35.06
N LEU A 314 -2.55 -4.38 -34.96
CA LEU A 314 -1.72 -4.79 -36.10
C LEU A 314 -1.83 -6.29 -36.41
N ASP A 315 -2.58 -7.07 -35.63
CA ASP A 315 -2.78 -8.50 -35.86
C ASP A 315 -3.74 -8.73 -37.03
N ASP A 316 -3.54 -9.81 -37.79
CA ASP A 316 -4.40 -10.12 -38.95
C ASP A 316 -5.80 -10.60 -38.52
N ALA A 317 -5.91 -11.09 -37.28
CA ALA A 317 -7.15 -11.61 -36.70
C ALA A 317 -7.46 -10.92 -35.35
N PRO A 318 -8.64 -10.29 -35.20
CA PRO A 318 -9.05 -9.67 -33.93
C PRO A 318 -9.27 -10.73 -32.84
N GLY A 319 -9.39 -10.30 -31.57
CA GLY A 319 -9.71 -11.21 -30.45
C GLY A 319 -8.51 -11.80 -29.70
N TRP A 320 -7.36 -11.11 -29.68
CA TRP A 320 -6.17 -11.54 -28.94
C TRP A 320 -6.45 -11.92 -27.47
N ALA A 321 -7.19 -11.09 -26.74
CA ALA A 321 -7.50 -11.34 -25.32
C ALA A 321 -8.28 -12.65 -25.11
N GLY A 322 -9.20 -12.97 -26.04
CA GLY A 322 -9.94 -14.25 -26.03
C GLY A 322 -9.00 -15.44 -26.23
N ARG A 323 -8.11 -15.37 -27.22
CA ARG A 323 -7.11 -16.43 -27.48
C ARG A 323 -6.12 -16.63 -26.34
N VAL A 324 -5.71 -15.56 -25.66
CA VAL A 324 -4.87 -15.65 -24.46
C VAL A 324 -5.61 -16.41 -23.37
N ARG A 325 -6.87 -16.03 -23.09
CA ARG A 325 -7.70 -16.73 -22.10
C ARG A 325 -7.85 -18.21 -22.43
N GLU A 326 -8.14 -18.53 -23.68
CA GLU A 326 -8.32 -19.90 -24.17
C GLU A 326 -7.05 -20.76 -23.96
N ARG A 327 -5.87 -20.25 -24.30
CA ARG A 327 -4.60 -20.96 -24.07
C ARG A 327 -4.28 -21.15 -22.59
N LEU A 328 -4.63 -20.18 -21.75
CA LEU A 328 -4.42 -20.31 -20.31
C LEU A 328 -5.41 -21.30 -19.69
N THR A 329 -6.66 -21.35 -20.17
CA THR A 329 -7.62 -22.40 -19.84
C THR A 329 -7.05 -23.78 -20.19
N ASP A 330 -6.60 -23.96 -21.44
CA ASP A 330 -5.98 -25.21 -21.89
C ASP A 330 -4.79 -25.63 -21.03
N LEU A 331 -3.99 -24.66 -20.56
CA LEU A 331 -2.86 -24.90 -19.69
C LEU A 331 -3.29 -25.42 -18.31
N VAL A 332 -4.21 -24.71 -17.64
CA VAL A 332 -4.62 -25.05 -16.27
C VAL A 332 -5.41 -26.36 -16.21
N GLU A 333 -6.14 -26.70 -17.27
CA GLU A 333 -6.85 -27.99 -17.37
C GLU A 333 -5.88 -29.18 -17.49
N ARG A 334 -4.66 -28.95 -17.97
CA ARG A 334 -3.60 -29.97 -18.07
C ARG A 334 -2.71 -30.05 -16.83
N LEU A 335 -2.76 -29.04 -15.98
CA LEU A 335 -1.93 -28.92 -14.79
C LEU A 335 -2.66 -29.44 -13.56
N ALA A 336 -1.97 -30.25 -12.75
CA ALA A 336 -2.40 -30.46 -11.39
C ALA A 336 -2.13 -29.18 -10.58
N CYS A 337 -3.19 -28.45 -10.26
CA CYS A 337 -3.13 -27.13 -9.63
C CYS A 337 -3.28 -27.25 -8.12
N TYR A 338 -2.42 -26.57 -7.37
CA TYR A 338 -2.44 -26.59 -5.90
C TYR A 338 -2.16 -25.23 -5.29
N GLU A 339 -2.75 -25.00 -4.13
CA GLU A 339 -2.28 -24.03 -3.16
C GLU A 339 -1.23 -24.69 -2.27
N LEU A 340 -0.07 -24.05 -2.14
CA LEU A 340 1.01 -24.51 -1.29
C LEU A 340 1.11 -23.58 -0.07
N HIS A 341 0.58 -24.03 1.05
CA HIS A 341 0.60 -23.35 2.34
C HIS A 341 1.95 -23.62 3.00
N LEU A 342 2.67 -22.57 3.41
CA LEU A 342 4.04 -22.66 3.90
C LEU A 342 4.29 -21.75 5.11
N PRO A 343 4.91 -22.25 6.20
CA PRO A 343 5.36 -21.43 7.31
C PRO A 343 6.60 -20.62 6.96
N PRO A 344 6.67 -19.35 7.40
CA PRO A 344 7.87 -18.53 7.23
C PRO A 344 9.05 -19.15 8.01
N GLY A 345 10.23 -19.21 7.38
CA GLY A 345 11.47 -19.60 8.03
C GLY A 345 11.78 -21.11 8.08
N ARG A 346 10.95 -21.98 7.49
CA ARG A 346 11.28 -23.42 7.40
C ARG A 346 12.47 -23.66 6.45
N PRO A 347 13.40 -24.58 6.77
CA PRO A 347 14.46 -24.97 5.85
C PRO A 347 13.90 -25.49 4.52
N LEU A 348 14.40 -24.96 3.40
CA LEU A 348 13.87 -25.23 2.06
C LEU A 348 14.17 -26.64 1.51
N PRO A 349 15.35 -27.26 1.74
CA PRO A 349 15.64 -28.60 1.23
C PRO A 349 14.67 -29.70 1.71
N PRO A 350 14.36 -29.86 3.02
CA PRO A 350 13.38 -30.87 3.46
C PRO A 350 11.97 -30.52 3.01
N LEU A 351 11.63 -29.24 2.94
CA LEU A 351 10.33 -28.77 2.46
C LEU A 351 10.07 -29.16 0.99
N THR A 352 11.03 -28.90 0.09
CA THR A 352 10.85 -29.24 -1.34
C THR A 352 10.78 -30.74 -1.57
N ALA A 353 11.46 -31.55 -0.75
CA ALA A 353 11.35 -33.01 -0.79
C ALA A 353 9.96 -33.50 -0.35
N GLU A 354 9.44 -32.97 0.76
CA GLU A 354 8.08 -33.27 1.25
C GLU A 354 7.01 -32.88 0.22
N VAL A 355 7.11 -31.66 -0.33
CA VAL A 355 6.16 -31.16 -1.34
C VAL A 355 6.23 -32.00 -2.61
N LEU A 356 7.42 -32.36 -3.10
CA LEU A 356 7.55 -33.20 -4.29
C LEU A 356 7.00 -34.61 -4.05
N THR A 357 7.23 -35.18 -2.86
CA THR A 357 6.64 -36.47 -2.46
C THR A 357 5.12 -36.39 -2.47
N ALA A 358 4.54 -35.32 -1.93
CA ALA A 358 3.09 -35.10 -1.97
C ALA A 358 2.57 -34.93 -3.41
N LEU A 359 3.27 -34.16 -4.26
CA LEU A 359 2.88 -33.94 -5.66
C LEU A 359 2.96 -35.20 -6.53
N THR A 360 3.84 -36.13 -6.18
CA THR A 360 4.04 -37.40 -6.90
C THR A 360 3.20 -38.54 -6.35
N ALA A 361 2.77 -38.46 -5.08
CA ALA A 361 1.87 -39.42 -4.45
C ALA A 361 0.42 -39.32 -4.96
N VAL A 362 0.02 -38.18 -5.53
CA VAL A 362 -1.29 -38.04 -6.17
C VAL A 362 -1.23 -38.70 -7.56
N PRO A 363 -1.99 -39.79 -7.80
CA PRO A 363 -1.98 -40.46 -9.10
C PRO A 363 -2.45 -39.49 -10.20
N ALA A 364 -1.82 -39.57 -11.37
CA ALA A 364 -1.97 -38.62 -12.48
C ALA A 364 -3.36 -38.65 -13.19
N SER A 365 -4.45 -38.92 -12.50
CA SER A 365 -5.77 -39.15 -13.09
C SER A 365 -6.90 -38.45 -12.33
N SER A 366 -7.17 -37.19 -12.67
CA SER A 366 -8.51 -36.59 -12.60
C SER A 366 -8.68 -35.44 -13.60
N GLY A 367 -8.22 -35.66 -14.84
CA GLY A 367 -8.65 -34.91 -16.02
C GLY A 367 -9.19 -35.91 -17.05
N PRO A 368 -10.20 -35.56 -17.87
CA PRO A 368 -10.77 -36.49 -18.84
C PRO A 368 -9.66 -36.97 -19.78
N GLY A 369 -9.55 -38.29 -19.93
CA GLY A 369 -8.44 -38.93 -20.63
C GLY A 369 -8.18 -38.34 -22.01
N ILE A 370 -6.95 -37.91 -22.24
CA ILE A 370 -6.38 -37.77 -23.58
C ILE A 370 -5.38 -38.93 -23.71
N PRO A 371 -5.54 -39.82 -24.72
CA PRO A 371 -4.71 -41.00 -24.83
C PRO A 371 -3.25 -40.62 -25.09
N ALA A 372 -2.33 -41.41 -24.56
CA ALA A 372 -0.93 -41.37 -24.96
C ALA A 372 -0.83 -41.73 -26.45
N THR A 373 -0.75 -40.73 -27.32
CA THR A 373 -0.37 -40.91 -28.72
C THR A 373 1.15 -40.96 -28.81
N SER A 374 1.71 -42.16 -28.71
CA SER A 374 2.92 -42.47 -29.50
C SER A 374 2.47 -42.75 -30.93
N PRO A 375 3.26 -42.38 -31.95
CA PRO A 375 2.78 -42.19 -33.31
C PRO A 375 2.53 -43.53 -33.97
N GLN A 376 1.28 -43.85 -34.33
CA GLN A 376 1.03 -44.94 -35.27
C GLN A 376 -0.09 -44.57 -36.26
N ALA A 377 0.23 -44.73 -37.54
CA ALA A 377 -0.73 -44.98 -38.61
C ALA A 377 -1.42 -46.36 -38.36
N PRO A 378 -2.48 -46.75 -39.10
CA PRO A 378 -3.87 -46.64 -38.68
C PRO A 378 -4.57 -47.99 -38.38
N LEU A 379 -5.81 -47.87 -37.83
CA LEU A 379 -6.97 -48.79 -37.86
C LEU A 379 -6.95 -50.08 -37.00
N ALA A 380 -7.90 -50.22 -36.06
CA ALA A 380 -9.16 -50.98 -36.23
C ALA A 380 -9.86 -51.37 -34.89
N ALA A 381 -11.18 -51.19 -34.88
CA ALA A 381 -12.28 -51.94 -34.25
C ALA A 381 -12.20 -52.49 -32.80
N GLY A 382 -13.25 -52.16 -32.02
CA GLY A 382 -14.04 -53.21 -31.35
C GLY A 382 -14.27 -53.11 -29.83
N GLN A 383 -15.52 -52.78 -29.49
CA GLN A 383 -16.33 -53.30 -28.37
C GLN A 383 -16.16 -52.76 -26.93
N ALA A 384 -17.33 -52.48 -26.35
CA ALA A 384 -17.66 -52.12 -24.97
C ALA A 384 -18.12 -53.38 -24.18
N PRO A 385 -18.88 -53.28 -23.06
CA PRO A 385 -18.67 -52.62 -21.76
C PRO A 385 -18.89 -53.60 -20.56
N ASN A 386 -18.69 -53.18 -19.29
CA ASN A 386 -19.72 -53.25 -18.21
C ASN A 386 -19.23 -53.08 -16.75
N ARG A 387 -19.87 -52.12 -16.06
CA ARG A 387 -20.58 -52.14 -14.76
C ARG A 387 -19.90 -52.38 -13.38
N PRO A 388 -20.56 -51.90 -12.28
CA PRO A 388 -19.93 -51.35 -11.07
C PRO A 388 -20.39 -52.02 -9.74
N ALA A 389 -19.86 -51.56 -8.59
CA ALA A 389 -20.41 -51.62 -7.21
C ALA A 389 -19.27 -51.21 -6.22
N GLU A 390 -19.41 -50.71 -5.00
CA GLU A 390 -20.51 -50.34 -4.10
C GLU A 390 -19.94 -49.56 -2.89
N ARG A 391 -20.84 -49.16 -1.98
CA ARG A 391 -20.72 -48.20 -0.86
C ARG A 391 -20.06 -48.75 0.42
N GLY A 392 -19.64 -47.85 1.32
CA GLY A 392 -19.41 -48.13 2.75
C GLY A 392 -19.26 -46.87 3.61
N LYS A 393 -19.99 -46.79 4.73
CA LYS A 393 -20.23 -45.65 5.64
C LYS A 393 -19.25 -45.61 6.86
N PRO A 394 -19.27 -44.53 7.69
CA PRO A 394 -18.24 -44.17 8.70
C PRO A 394 -18.66 -44.41 10.18
N PRO A 395 -17.79 -44.09 11.16
CA PRO A 395 -18.19 -43.36 12.39
C PRO A 395 -17.14 -42.32 12.87
N SER A 396 -17.48 -41.10 13.33
CA SER A 396 -17.98 -40.60 14.65
C SER A 396 -16.97 -40.58 15.81
N GLY A 397 -16.80 -39.43 16.51
CA GLY A 397 -16.16 -39.35 17.83
C GLY A 397 -15.88 -37.94 18.34
N ALA A 398 -16.36 -37.59 19.54
CA ALA A 398 -16.56 -36.24 20.10
C ALA A 398 -15.39 -35.65 20.93
N ALA A 399 -15.63 -34.41 21.39
CA ALA A 399 -14.74 -33.43 22.01
C ALA A 399 -14.39 -33.63 23.51
N SER A 400 -13.36 -32.92 23.99
CA SER A 400 -13.19 -32.51 25.40
C SER A 400 -12.18 -31.36 25.60
N GLN A 401 -12.53 -30.41 26.45
CA GLN A 401 -11.70 -29.40 27.17
C GLN A 401 -12.29 -29.31 28.62
N PRO A 402 -11.71 -28.62 29.64
CA PRO A 402 -10.41 -27.93 29.77
C PRO A 402 -9.69 -28.19 31.15
N ALA A 403 -8.50 -27.62 31.37
CA ALA A 403 -7.94 -27.33 32.70
C ALA A 403 -6.92 -26.17 32.64
N GLY A 404 -6.96 -25.25 33.61
CA GLY A 404 -6.30 -23.95 33.57
C GLY A 404 -4.92 -23.84 34.22
N LEU A 405 -4.31 -22.64 34.09
CA LEU A 405 -3.12 -22.23 34.84
C LEU A 405 -3.02 -20.70 34.99
N SER A 406 -2.43 -20.32 36.13
CA SER A 406 -2.41 -19.04 36.84
C SER A 406 -1.71 -17.86 36.13
N LEU A 407 -2.28 -16.66 36.30
CA LEU A 407 -1.77 -15.35 35.87
C LEU A 407 -0.61 -14.87 36.76
N ARG A 408 0.57 -14.61 36.17
CA ARG A 408 1.59 -13.70 36.71
C ARG A 408 1.52 -12.36 35.96
N SER A 409 1.59 -11.25 36.70
CA SER A 409 1.75 -9.90 36.14
C SER A 409 3.08 -9.77 35.37
N PRO A 410 3.16 -8.95 34.29
CA PRO A 410 4.37 -8.82 33.49
C PRO A 410 5.34 -7.79 34.08
N ASP A 411 6.56 -8.23 34.36
CA ASP A 411 7.74 -7.38 34.45
C ASP A 411 8.06 -6.80 33.06
N LEU A 412 8.42 -5.52 32.99
CA LEU A 412 8.99 -4.94 31.77
C LEU A 412 10.33 -5.64 31.48
N PRO A 413 10.53 -6.25 30.30
CA PRO A 413 11.80 -6.90 30.00
C PRO A 413 12.93 -5.87 29.97
N GLY A 414 13.97 -6.13 30.77
CA GLY A 414 15.16 -5.30 30.84
C GLY A 414 15.94 -5.26 29.50
N PRO A 415 16.86 -4.29 29.35
CA PRO A 415 17.69 -4.17 28.15
C PRO A 415 18.71 -5.31 28.13
N GLY A 416 18.32 -6.45 27.56
CA GLY A 416 19.16 -7.65 27.54
C GLY A 416 18.44 -8.96 27.17
N GLN A 417 17.10 -9.00 27.15
CA GLN A 417 16.35 -10.14 26.61
C GLN A 417 15.92 -9.86 25.17
N ALA A 418 16.88 -9.96 24.25
CA ALA A 418 16.63 -9.97 22.82
C ALA A 418 16.09 -11.36 22.42
N GLY A 419 14.88 -11.43 21.85
CA GLY A 419 14.39 -12.69 21.28
C GLY A 419 12.91 -12.76 20.93
N GLN A 420 12.07 -11.83 21.38
CA GLN A 420 10.66 -11.82 20.97
C GLN A 420 10.37 -10.60 20.11
N THR A 421 10.40 -10.83 18.79
CA THR A 421 9.74 -9.99 17.81
C THR A 421 8.28 -9.80 18.24
N PRO A 422 7.74 -8.57 18.30
CA PRO A 422 6.30 -8.41 18.48
C PRO A 422 5.60 -9.23 17.39
N PRO A 423 4.48 -9.89 17.69
CA PRO A 423 3.78 -10.77 16.76
C PRO A 423 3.45 -9.97 15.49
N ALA A 424 4.18 -10.25 14.42
CA ALA A 424 3.91 -9.68 13.12
C ALA A 424 2.58 -10.24 12.64
N PHE A 425 1.69 -9.32 12.27
CA PHE A 425 0.46 -9.54 11.49
C PHE A 425 0.71 -10.54 10.36
N ASP A 426 -0.34 -11.20 9.86
CA ASP A 426 -0.28 -11.99 8.63
C ASP A 426 0.54 -11.22 7.57
N ALA A 427 1.78 -11.67 7.33
CA ALA A 427 2.84 -10.89 6.70
C ALA A 427 2.58 -10.60 5.20
N ARG A 428 1.44 -11.05 4.68
CA ARG A 428 0.99 -10.95 3.29
C ARG A 428 0.69 -9.52 2.82
N THR A 429 0.41 -8.58 3.72
CA THR A 429 0.01 -7.20 3.37
C THR A 429 0.96 -6.11 3.85
N LEU A 430 1.99 -6.47 4.64
CA LEU A 430 2.94 -5.50 5.17
C LEU A 430 3.96 -5.10 4.09
N ASP A 431 4.01 -3.80 3.77
CA ASP A 431 5.02 -3.24 2.87
C ASP A 431 6.43 -3.58 3.38
N PRO A 432 7.27 -4.32 2.62
CA PRO A 432 8.63 -4.64 3.03
C PRO A 432 9.45 -3.41 3.43
N ARG A 433 9.18 -2.25 2.82
CA ARG A 433 9.84 -0.99 3.19
C ARG A 433 9.36 -0.44 4.53
N ALA A 434 8.12 -0.73 4.93
CA ALA A 434 7.62 -0.40 6.26
C ALA A 434 8.32 -1.27 7.32
N LEU A 435 8.56 -2.55 7.01
CA LEU A 435 9.36 -3.45 7.86
C LEU A 435 10.81 -3.00 7.99
N GLU A 436 11.51 -2.70 6.89
CA GLU A 436 12.86 -2.12 6.92
C GLU A 436 12.93 -0.84 7.75
N ALA A 437 11.92 0.04 7.62
CA ALA A 437 11.83 1.26 8.40
C ALA A 437 11.60 0.99 9.89
N LEU A 438 10.84 -0.05 10.22
CA LEU A 438 10.60 -0.50 11.59
C LEU A 438 11.86 -1.09 12.22
N GLU A 439 12.61 -1.92 11.48
CA GLU A 439 13.90 -2.48 11.93
C GLU A 439 14.94 -1.36 12.17
N ALA A 440 15.06 -0.42 11.23
CA ALA A 440 15.94 0.74 11.39
C ALA A 440 15.56 1.60 12.61
N LEU A 441 14.26 1.66 12.93
CA LEU A 441 13.75 2.36 14.10
C LEU A 441 14.01 1.57 15.38
N ALA A 442 13.81 0.24 15.38
CA ALA A 442 14.08 -0.63 16.52
C ALA A 442 15.55 -0.58 16.96
N ALA A 443 16.48 -0.33 16.03
CA ALA A 443 17.90 -0.14 16.33
C ALA A 443 18.24 1.21 17.00
N GLN A 444 17.27 2.10 17.23
CA GLN A 444 17.55 3.41 17.81
C GLN A 444 17.73 3.35 19.35
N PRO A 445 18.84 3.87 19.89
CA PRO A 445 19.17 3.72 21.31
C PRO A 445 18.31 4.57 22.26
N PHE A 446 17.54 5.53 21.73
CA PHE A 446 16.68 6.39 22.54
C PHE A 446 15.32 5.75 22.87
N LEU A 447 14.98 4.61 22.25
CA LEU A 447 13.73 3.90 22.51
C LEU A 447 13.80 3.17 23.86
N ALA A 448 12.71 3.22 24.62
CA ALA A 448 12.59 2.53 25.90
C ALA A 448 12.26 1.04 25.73
N CYS A 449 11.62 0.69 24.62
CA CYS A 449 11.20 -0.65 24.25
C CYS A 449 11.14 -0.78 22.71
N PRO A 450 11.01 -2.00 22.16
CA PRO A 450 10.77 -2.19 20.74
C PRO A 450 9.55 -1.38 20.24
N PRO A 451 9.60 -0.84 19.01
CA PRO A 451 8.46 -0.14 18.42
C PRO A 451 7.29 -1.11 18.20
N VAL A 452 6.07 -0.65 18.49
CA VAL A 452 4.83 -1.41 18.32
C VAL A 452 4.23 -1.10 16.96
N ALA A 453 4.24 -2.09 16.07
CA ALA A 453 3.46 -2.05 14.84
C ALA A 453 2.00 -2.42 15.14
N LEU A 454 1.05 -1.67 14.57
CA LEU A 454 -0.38 -1.88 14.73
C LEU A 454 -0.99 -2.40 13.42
N PRO A 455 -2.17 -3.05 13.46
CA PRO A 455 -2.80 -3.49 12.22
C PRO A 455 -3.11 -2.26 11.35
N ASP A 456 -2.87 -2.36 10.04
CA ASP A 456 -2.76 -1.25 9.07
C ASP A 456 -1.40 -0.53 9.01
N LEU A 457 -0.29 -1.18 9.42
CA LEU A 457 1.08 -0.65 9.26
C LEU A 457 1.43 -0.47 7.78
N HIS A 458 1.77 0.75 7.37
CA HIS A 458 2.18 1.05 5.99
C HIS A 458 3.14 2.24 5.91
N LEU A 459 3.97 2.28 4.87
CA LEU A 459 4.91 3.38 4.67
C LEU A 459 4.25 4.55 3.94
N LYS A 460 4.35 5.75 4.53
CA LYS A 460 4.07 7.00 3.81
C LYS A 460 5.42 7.57 3.35
N PRO A 461 5.74 7.59 2.02
CA PRO A 461 7.10 7.92 1.54
C PRO A 461 7.63 9.30 1.97
N ARG A 462 6.73 10.21 2.35
CA ARG A 462 7.05 11.57 2.79
C ARG A 462 7.18 11.70 4.31
N LEU A 463 7.10 10.63 5.07
CA LEU A 463 7.23 10.61 6.53
C LEU A 463 8.52 9.89 6.97
N GLU A 464 8.90 10.12 8.22
CA GLU A 464 10.13 9.60 8.83
C GLU A 464 9.93 8.23 9.49
N ALA A 465 8.71 7.92 9.94
CA ALA A 465 8.32 6.63 10.50
C ALA A 465 7.11 6.05 9.72
N PRO A 466 6.91 4.72 9.72
CA PRO A 466 5.69 4.08 9.22
C PRO A 466 4.42 4.59 9.92
N SER A 467 3.30 4.60 9.20
CA SER A 467 1.97 4.85 9.76
C SER A 467 1.49 3.66 10.58
N SER A 468 0.59 3.89 11.54
CA SER A 468 0.01 2.87 12.42
C SER A 468 1.07 2.26 13.33
N LEU A 469 1.71 3.15 14.11
CA LEU A 469 2.88 2.86 14.92
C LEU A 469 2.75 3.53 16.30
N ALA A 470 3.15 2.81 17.35
CA ALA A 470 3.38 3.37 18.68
C ALA A 470 4.82 3.11 19.13
N THR A 471 5.44 4.09 19.76
CA THR A 471 6.81 3.98 20.30
C THR A 471 6.89 4.65 21.66
N ALA A 472 7.90 4.30 22.46
CA ALA A 472 8.12 4.93 23.74
C ALA A 472 9.60 5.28 23.94
N THR A 473 9.87 6.38 24.63
CA THR A 473 11.20 6.78 25.10
C THR A 473 11.13 7.14 26.58
N ARG A 474 12.27 7.10 27.29
CA ARG A 474 12.33 7.52 28.70
C ARG A 474 12.42 9.04 28.84
N GLU A 475 13.36 9.64 28.12
CA GLU A 475 13.77 11.04 28.38
C GLU A 475 13.64 11.94 27.15
N HIS A 476 13.22 11.43 25.98
CA HIS A 476 13.39 12.13 24.71
C HIS A 476 12.09 12.33 23.93
N LEU A 477 11.82 13.57 23.54
CA LEU A 477 10.81 13.87 22.52
C LEU A 477 11.43 13.64 21.14
N VAL A 478 10.73 12.90 20.28
CA VAL A 478 11.20 12.60 18.92
C VAL A 478 10.05 12.83 17.95
N LEU A 479 9.94 14.06 17.42
CA LEU A 479 8.85 14.43 16.52
C LEU A 479 8.81 13.53 15.27
N GLY A 480 9.99 13.05 14.84
CA GLY A 480 10.18 12.05 13.78
C GLY A 480 9.30 10.79 13.89
N LEU A 481 8.83 10.46 15.10
CA LEU A 481 8.05 9.25 15.39
C LEU A 481 6.53 9.49 15.37
N THR A 482 6.07 10.69 15.05
CA THR A 482 4.64 11.02 14.87
C THR A 482 4.45 11.81 13.57
N SER A 483 3.21 12.09 13.18
CA SER A 483 2.92 12.96 12.02
C SER A 483 3.20 14.43 12.35
N PRO A 484 3.43 15.32 11.36
CA PRO A 484 3.62 16.75 11.63
C PRO A 484 2.31 17.48 11.98
N SER A 485 1.22 16.76 12.30
CA SER A 485 -0.10 17.31 12.63
C SER A 485 -0.49 16.87 14.07
N PRO A 486 0.09 17.47 15.11
CA PRO A 486 -0.22 17.14 16.50
C PRO A 486 -1.70 17.40 16.80
N GLY A 487 -2.32 16.49 17.55
CA GLY A 487 -3.73 16.59 17.94
C GLY A 487 -4.72 16.24 16.82
N CYS A 488 -4.27 15.90 15.61
CA CYS A 488 -5.12 15.33 14.57
C CYS A 488 -5.83 14.08 15.12
N GLY A 489 -7.15 14.03 14.98
CA GLY A 489 -7.99 13.11 15.73
C GLY A 489 -9.38 12.95 15.15
N MET A 490 -10.14 12.04 15.72
CA MET A 490 -11.49 11.71 15.29
C MET A 490 -12.45 11.78 16.45
N ALA A 491 -13.67 12.15 16.14
CA ALA A 491 -14.77 12.19 17.08
C ALA A 491 -16.02 11.58 16.46
N LEU A 492 -16.83 10.92 17.28
CA LEU A 492 -18.10 10.34 16.87
C LEU A 492 -19.23 10.95 17.68
N ALA A 493 -20.23 11.48 16.98
CA ALA A 493 -21.46 11.99 17.56
C ALA A 493 -22.63 11.04 17.27
N VAL A 494 -23.46 10.80 18.28
CA VAL A 494 -24.71 10.06 18.15
C VAL A 494 -25.85 11.05 17.96
N THR A 495 -26.64 10.84 16.92
CA THR A 495 -27.84 11.65 16.63
C THR A 495 -29.08 10.95 17.18
N PRO A 496 -30.21 11.63 17.38
CA PRO A 496 -31.50 10.98 17.63
C PRO A 496 -32.17 10.44 16.35
N LEU A 497 -31.58 10.66 15.17
CA LEU A 497 -32.17 10.29 13.87
C LEU A 497 -32.00 8.80 13.59
N GLY A 498 -33.02 8.18 13.01
CA GLY A 498 -32.94 6.83 12.46
C GLY A 498 -32.64 6.83 10.96
N GLU A 499 -32.29 5.67 10.41
CA GLU A 499 -32.04 5.51 8.97
C GLU A 499 -33.23 5.97 8.11
N ALA A 500 -34.46 5.72 8.57
CA ALA A 500 -35.68 6.17 7.89
C ALA A 500 -35.83 7.70 7.81
N ASP A 501 -35.09 8.46 8.61
CA ASP A 501 -35.09 9.93 8.54
C ASP A 501 -34.16 10.47 7.44
N LEU A 502 -33.32 9.62 6.85
CA LEU A 502 -32.39 9.98 5.80
C LEU A 502 -33.08 9.93 4.42
N SER A 503 -32.82 10.95 3.60
CA SER A 503 -33.15 10.96 2.18
C SER A 503 -32.04 11.66 1.41
N ALA A 504 -31.93 11.40 0.11
CA ALA A 504 -30.97 12.06 -0.77
C ALA A 504 -31.06 13.60 -0.68
N GLU A 505 -32.28 14.13 -0.69
CA GLU A 505 -32.56 15.57 -0.64
C GLU A 505 -32.18 16.18 0.72
N ARG A 506 -32.43 15.45 1.82
CA ARG A 506 -32.03 15.90 3.16
C ARG A 506 -30.51 15.89 3.32
N LEU A 507 -29.83 14.87 2.80
CA LEU A 507 -28.36 14.80 2.80
C LEU A 507 -27.76 15.94 1.97
N ASP A 508 -28.30 16.22 0.77
CA ASP A 508 -27.85 17.33 -0.07
C ASP A 508 -27.98 18.68 0.66
N ARG A 509 -29.12 18.91 1.35
CA ARG A 509 -29.31 20.12 2.17
C ARG A 509 -28.36 20.17 3.35
N LEU A 510 -28.14 19.06 4.05
CA LEU A 510 -27.20 18.98 5.19
C LEU A 510 -25.80 19.39 4.73
N PHE A 511 -25.29 18.79 3.66
CA PHE A 511 -23.94 19.09 3.17
C PHE A 511 -23.82 20.46 2.51
N ALA A 512 -24.92 21.01 1.96
CA ALA A 512 -24.95 22.41 1.53
C ALA A 512 -24.81 23.36 2.73
N HIS A 513 -25.55 23.13 3.82
CA HIS A 513 -25.42 23.90 5.06
C HIS A 513 -24.02 23.76 5.68
N LEU A 514 -23.50 22.54 5.81
CA LEU A 514 -22.14 22.29 6.29
C LEU A 514 -21.11 23.00 5.42
N GLY A 515 -21.25 22.98 4.10
CA GLY A 515 -20.35 23.68 3.18
C GLY A 515 -20.34 25.20 3.35
N ALA A 516 -21.44 25.79 3.79
CA ALA A 516 -21.54 27.21 4.11
C ALA A 516 -20.96 27.55 5.49
N VAL A 517 -21.24 26.72 6.51
CA VAL A 517 -20.79 26.95 7.89
C VAL A 517 -19.30 26.63 8.06
N LEU A 518 -18.82 25.57 7.42
CA LEU A 518 -17.43 25.09 7.44
C LEU A 518 -16.63 25.63 6.24
N ASP A 519 -16.83 26.90 5.89
CA ASP A 519 -16.23 27.49 4.70
C ASP A 519 -14.70 27.71 4.83
N PRO A 520 -13.86 27.00 4.05
CA PRO A 520 -12.41 27.16 4.09
C PRO A 520 -11.91 28.49 3.49
N ASP A 521 -12.72 29.16 2.67
CA ASP A 521 -12.31 30.42 2.02
C ASP A 521 -12.88 31.66 2.72
N ARG A 522 -13.51 31.51 3.90
CA ARG A 522 -14.10 32.62 4.66
C ARG A 522 -13.15 33.82 4.76
N SER A 523 -13.64 35.05 4.57
CA SER A 523 -12.78 36.24 4.62
C SER A 523 -12.50 36.70 6.05
N SER A 524 -13.42 36.43 6.99
CA SER A 524 -13.32 36.81 8.38
C SER A 524 -12.78 35.66 9.26
N PRO A 525 -12.09 35.98 10.37
CA PRO A 525 -11.71 34.99 11.38
C PRO A 525 -12.93 34.28 11.99
N ALA A 526 -12.84 32.97 12.17
CA ALA A 526 -13.86 32.17 12.86
C ALA A 526 -13.81 32.34 14.39
N ILE A 527 -12.66 32.73 14.93
CA ILE A 527 -12.43 32.92 16.36
C ILE A 527 -11.64 34.22 16.62
N GLY A 528 -11.94 34.89 17.74
CA GLY A 528 -11.24 36.07 18.22
C GLY A 528 -9.84 35.76 18.77
N GLU A 529 -9.03 36.80 19.03
CA GLU A 529 -7.67 36.63 19.55
C GLU A 529 -7.66 36.10 20.98
N GLU A 530 -8.45 36.69 21.87
CA GLU A 530 -8.62 36.24 23.27
C GLU A 530 -9.18 34.82 23.33
N ALA A 531 -10.12 34.51 22.44
CA ALA A 531 -10.66 33.17 22.32
C ALA A 531 -9.62 32.16 21.83
N LEU A 532 -8.75 32.55 20.89
CA LEU A 532 -7.62 31.74 20.47
C LEU A 532 -6.68 31.44 21.64
N ASP A 533 -6.33 32.45 22.45
CA ASP A 533 -5.44 32.23 23.61
C ASP A 533 -6.06 31.29 24.63
N ALA A 534 -7.35 31.47 24.93
CA ALA A 534 -8.07 30.58 25.81
C ALA A 534 -8.08 29.13 25.30
N VAL A 535 -8.31 28.89 24.00
CA VAL A 535 -8.28 27.52 23.45
C VAL A 535 -6.86 26.96 23.39
N LEU A 536 -5.83 27.76 23.13
CA LEU A 536 -4.43 27.28 23.15
C LEU A 536 -4.01 26.82 24.56
N LEU A 537 -4.51 27.49 25.61
CA LEU A 537 -4.18 27.18 27.00
C LEU A 537 -5.07 26.09 27.62
N ARG A 538 -6.39 26.15 27.42
CA ARG A 538 -7.36 25.30 28.12
C ARG A 538 -8.08 24.29 27.20
N GLY A 539 -7.77 24.28 25.91
CA GLY A 539 -8.29 23.29 24.96
C GLY A 539 -9.81 23.28 24.84
N ALA A 540 -10.40 22.08 24.90
CA ALA A 540 -11.83 21.86 24.75
C ALA A 540 -12.67 22.64 25.76
N ALA A 541 -12.21 22.74 27.03
CA ALA A 541 -12.95 23.41 28.09
C ALA A 541 -13.27 24.88 27.75
N ALA A 542 -12.27 25.63 27.24
CA ALA A 542 -12.47 27.03 26.84
C ALA A 542 -13.47 27.22 25.70
N TRP A 543 -13.65 26.22 24.84
CA TRP A 543 -14.65 26.28 23.77
C TRP A 543 -16.02 25.77 24.24
N ALA A 544 -16.05 24.73 25.07
CA ALA A 544 -17.27 24.23 25.69
C ALA A 544 -17.99 25.30 26.53
N GLU A 545 -17.25 26.06 27.35
CA GLU A 545 -17.75 27.21 28.11
C GLU A 545 -18.44 28.23 27.18
N ARG A 546 -17.78 28.58 26.06
CA ARG A 546 -18.33 29.51 25.06
C ARG A 546 -19.58 29.00 24.37
N LEU A 547 -19.70 27.68 24.20
CA LEU A 547 -20.89 27.03 23.64
C LEU A 547 -22.00 26.81 24.70
N GLY A 548 -21.78 27.19 25.96
CA GLY A 548 -22.72 26.92 27.05
C GLY A 548 -22.90 25.42 27.34
N ARG A 549 -21.88 24.60 27.08
CA ARG A 549 -21.94 23.14 27.26
C ARG A 549 -21.48 22.74 28.66
N SER A 550 -22.13 21.72 29.21
CA SER A 550 -21.74 21.13 30.50
C SER A 550 -20.34 20.53 30.44
N GLU A 551 -19.60 20.64 31.55
CA GLU A 551 -18.32 19.96 31.74
C GLU A 551 -18.41 18.44 31.59
N ALA A 552 -19.60 17.84 31.76
CA ALA A 552 -19.82 16.42 31.52
C ALA A 552 -19.45 15.99 30.08
N LEU A 553 -19.55 16.90 29.11
CA LEU A 553 -19.10 16.66 27.72
C LEU A 553 -17.60 16.35 27.66
N LEU A 554 -16.79 16.99 28.51
CA LEU A 554 -15.34 16.83 28.51
C LEU A 554 -14.93 15.40 28.90
N LYS A 555 -15.77 14.68 29.65
CA LYS A 555 -15.54 13.26 29.97
C LYS A 555 -15.57 12.36 28.72
N ALA A 556 -16.19 12.80 27.63
CA ALA A 556 -16.19 12.12 26.34
C ALA A 556 -14.98 12.50 25.46
N ILE A 557 -14.07 13.33 25.94
CA ILE A 557 -12.88 13.76 25.21
C ILE A 557 -11.66 13.15 25.89
N GLU A 558 -10.75 12.59 25.10
CA GLU A 558 -9.51 12.03 25.61
C GLU A 558 -8.77 13.05 26.50
N GLY A 559 -8.54 12.68 27.76
CA GLY A 559 -7.84 13.56 28.73
C GLY A 559 -8.62 14.83 29.10
N GLY A 560 -9.94 14.85 28.93
CA GLY A 560 -10.75 16.06 29.15
C GLY A 560 -10.58 17.13 28.07
N GLY A 561 -9.85 16.82 26.99
CA GLY A 561 -9.53 17.77 25.93
C GLY A 561 -8.55 18.87 26.35
N ALA A 562 -7.69 18.59 27.34
CA ALA A 562 -6.67 19.50 27.84
C ALA A 562 -5.28 18.84 27.85
N ALA A 563 -4.30 19.53 27.28
CA ALA A 563 -2.90 19.10 27.23
C ALA A 563 -2.05 19.64 28.39
N PHE A 564 -2.57 20.60 29.15
CA PHE A 564 -1.90 21.25 30.28
C PHE A 564 -2.74 21.13 31.53
N ALA A 565 -2.07 20.98 32.68
CA ALA A 565 -2.72 21.12 33.97
C ALA A 565 -3.04 22.61 34.25
N PRO A 566 -4.09 22.92 35.02
CA PRO A 566 -4.44 24.30 35.37
C PRO A 566 -3.27 25.08 35.99
N GLU A 567 -2.49 24.45 36.85
CA GLU A 567 -1.34 25.04 37.54
C GLU A 567 -0.21 25.39 36.55
N GLU A 568 -0.03 24.59 35.50
CA GLU A 568 0.94 24.86 34.44
C GLU A 568 0.50 26.06 33.60
N VAL A 569 -0.80 26.18 33.32
CA VAL A 569 -1.36 27.34 32.60
C VAL A 569 -1.18 28.62 33.43
N GLU A 570 -1.44 28.58 34.73
CA GLU A 570 -1.25 29.72 35.63
C GLU A 570 0.23 30.13 35.69
N ALA A 571 1.14 29.18 35.88
CA ALA A 571 2.57 29.46 36.01
C ALA A 571 3.25 29.89 34.70
N HIS A 572 2.79 29.37 33.56
CA HIS A 572 3.52 29.46 32.28
C HIS A 572 2.69 29.93 31.09
N GLY A 573 1.45 30.38 31.28
CA GLY A 573 0.53 30.77 30.21
C GLY A 573 1.15 31.66 29.12
N PRO A 574 1.77 32.82 29.46
CA PRO A 574 2.43 33.67 28.47
C PRO A 574 3.57 32.97 27.70
N ALA A 575 4.32 32.09 28.37
CA ALA A 575 5.40 31.34 27.75
C ALA A 575 4.87 30.25 26.80
N ILE A 576 3.76 29.59 27.15
CA ILE A 576 3.05 28.64 26.30
C ILE A 576 2.56 29.33 25.03
N LEU A 577 1.87 30.47 25.16
CA LEU A 577 1.37 31.24 24.01
C LEU A 577 2.50 31.70 23.09
N ALA A 578 3.64 32.10 23.67
CA ALA A 578 4.83 32.50 22.91
C ALA A 578 5.46 31.36 22.08
N THR A 579 5.13 30.09 22.38
CA THR A 579 5.60 28.96 21.57
C THR A 579 4.88 28.82 20.24
N VAL A 580 3.71 29.43 20.08
CA VAL A 580 2.95 29.48 18.82
C VAL A 580 3.44 30.67 17.98
N PRO A 581 3.94 30.46 16.75
CA PRO A 581 4.44 31.55 15.93
C PRO A 581 3.35 32.60 15.61
N ALA A 582 3.60 33.87 15.95
CA ALA A 582 2.65 34.97 15.75
C ALA A 582 2.14 35.08 14.30
N ALA A 583 3.01 34.81 13.32
CA ALA A 583 2.67 34.82 11.88
C ALA A 583 1.57 33.83 11.49
N PHE A 584 1.34 32.78 12.28
CA PHE A 584 0.30 31.77 12.02
C PHE A 584 -0.98 31.98 12.81
N ARG A 585 -1.02 32.91 13.78
CA ARG A 585 -2.23 33.19 14.57
C ARG A 585 -3.39 33.66 13.69
N PRO A 586 -3.23 34.58 12.71
CA PRO A 586 -4.32 34.95 11.80
C PRO A 586 -4.85 33.76 10.98
N VAL A 587 -3.97 32.87 10.52
CA VAL A 587 -4.34 31.67 9.77
C VAL A 587 -5.12 30.71 10.67
N ALA A 588 -4.63 30.45 11.88
CA ALA A 588 -5.29 29.60 12.86
C ALA A 588 -6.69 30.13 13.21
N ARG A 589 -6.86 31.45 13.33
CA ARG A 589 -8.18 32.03 13.61
C ARG A 589 -9.15 31.87 12.45
N ARG A 590 -8.68 31.93 11.21
CA ARG A 590 -9.48 31.74 10.01
C ARG A 590 -9.86 30.28 9.79
N GLU A 591 -8.95 29.35 10.09
CA GLU A 591 -9.14 27.91 9.86
C GLU A 591 -9.85 27.17 11.00
N PHE A 592 -10.11 27.85 12.12
CA PHE A 592 -10.80 27.25 13.24
C PHE A 592 -12.26 26.91 12.88
N GLY A 593 -12.73 25.76 13.34
CA GLY A 593 -14.00 25.16 12.97
C GLY A 593 -14.02 24.57 11.56
N LEU A 594 -12.92 24.01 11.06
CA LEU A 594 -12.87 23.30 9.79
C LEU A 594 -12.49 21.83 10.00
N VAL A 595 -13.02 20.95 9.14
CA VAL A 595 -12.61 19.53 9.10
C VAL A 595 -11.18 19.39 8.56
N GLY A 596 -10.75 20.31 7.68
CA GLY A 596 -9.42 20.28 7.07
C GLY A 596 -9.40 19.60 5.69
N ARG A 597 -8.21 19.50 5.08
CA ARG A 597 -7.99 18.92 3.73
C ARG A 597 -7.26 17.57 3.81
N GLY A 598 -7.33 16.75 2.76
CA GLY A 598 -6.54 15.51 2.66
C GLY A 598 -7.33 14.26 3.06
N ASN A 599 -6.91 13.57 4.12
CA ASN A 599 -7.62 12.39 4.67
C ASN A 599 -8.65 12.76 5.75
N HIS A 600 -8.89 14.05 5.97
CA HIS A 600 -9.94 14.57 6.84
C HIS A 600 -11.31 14.47 6.18
N PHE A 601 -12.33 14.14 6.97
CA PHE A 601 -13.69 13.90 6.49
C PHE A 601 -14.73 14.12 7.60
N LEU A 602 -15.99 14.29 7.19
CA LEU A 602 -17.16 14.17 8.05
C LEU A 602 -18.12 13.20 7.37
N GLU A 603 -18.47 12.12 8.03
CA GLU A 603 -19.19 10.99 7.45
C GLU A 603 -20.43 10.66 8.27
N VAL A 604 -21.59 10.71 7.61
CA VAL A 604 -22.86 10.22 8.13
C VAL A 604 -22.88 8.71 7.91
N GLN A 605 -23.07 7.96 8.99
CA GLN A 605 -23.08 6.51 9.01
C GLN A 605 -24.33 5.98 9.72
N VAL A 606 -24.70 4.74 9.42
CA VAL A 606 -25.79 4.03 10.09
C VAL A 606 -25.21 2.82 10.83
N VAL A 607 -25.68 2.56 12.05
CA VAL A 607 -25.42 1.31 12.77
C VAL A 607 -26.07 0.15 12.02
N GLU A 608 -25.27 -0.61 11.29
CA GLU A 608 -25.74 -1.74 10.47
C GLU A 608 -25.90 -3.01 11.32
N ALA A 609 -25.00 -3.23 12.28
CA ALA A 609 -25.05 -4.39 13.16
C ALA A 609 -24.52 -4.06 14.57
N VAL A 610 -25.11 -4.70 15.58
CA VAL A 610 -24.66 -4.67 16.97
C VAL A 610 -23.98 -6.00 17.29
N LEU A 611 -22.72 -5.92 17.71
CA LEU A 611 -21.83 -7.06 17.97
C LEU A 611 -21.66 -7.30 19.48
N ASP A 612 -21.72 -6.24 20.28
CA ASP A 612 -21.80 -6.28 21.74
C ASP A 612 -23.02 -5.48 22.22
N PRO A 613 -24.15 -6.16 22.49
CA PRO A 613 -25.39 -5.49 22.90
C PRO A 613 -25.29 -4.70 24.20
N ALA A 614 -24.52 -5.19 25.18
CA ALA A 614 -24.42 -4.53 26.49
C ALA A 614 -23.64 -3.21 26.38
N THR A 615 -22.50 -3.22 25.67
CA THR A 615 -21.74 -2.00 25.43
C THR A 615 -22.46 -1.05 24.49
N ALA A 616 -23.11 -1.56 23.43
CA ALA A 616 -23.90 -0.71 22.52
C ALA A 616 -25.04 0.00 23.25
N ALA A 617 -25.77 -0.70 24.13
CA ALA A 617 -26.82 -0.10 24.95
C ALA A 617 -26.26 0.96 25.91
N ALA A 618 -25.14 0.69 26.60
CA ALA A 618 -24.47 1.67 27.46
C ALA A 618 -24.02 2.92 26.69
N TRP A 619 -23.67 2.75 25.41
CA TRP A 619 -23.29 3.84 24.52
C TRP A 619 -24.48 4.44 23.77
N GLY A 620 -25.72 4.01 24.03
CA GLY A 620 -26.93 4.52 23.38
C GLY A 620 -26.93 4.30 21.87
N LEU A 621 -26.53 3.11 21.43
CA LEU A 621 -26.48 2.69 20.03
C LEU A 621 -27.41 1.50 19.79
N ALA A 622 -28.16 1.55 18.69
CA ALA A 622 -29.05 0.49 18.23
C ALA A 622 -28.96 0.36 16.71
N VAL A 623 -29.35 -0.78 16.16
CA VAL A 623 -29.42 -0.98 14.70
C VAL A 623 -30.32 0.08 14.07
N GLY A 624 -29.89 0.66 12.95
CA GLY A 624 -30.57 1.75 12.25
C GLY A 624 -30.31 3.15 12.82
N GLN A 625 -29.57 3.28 13.94
CA GLN A 625 -29.21 4.58 14.50
C GLN A 625 -28.23 5.33 13.58
N VAL A 626 -28.50 6.61 13.34
CA VAL A 626 -27.58 7.49 12.60
C VAL A 626 -26.53 8.07 13.54
N VAL A 627 -25.27 7.95 13.13
CA VAL A 627 -24.11 8.54 13.80
C VAL A 627 -23.31 9.37 12.80
N VAL A 628 -22.51 10.30 13.32
CA VAL A 628 -21.60 11.11 12.49
C VAL A 628 -20.18 10.97 13.02
N LEU A 629 -19.32 10.36 12.20
CA LEU A 629 -17.89 10.25 12.45
C LEU A 629 -17.18 11.37 11.70
N PHE A 630 -16.39 12.17 12.42
CA PHE A 630 -15.63 13.24 11.79
C PHE A 630 -14.18 13.25 12.24
N HIS A 631 -13.31 13.50 11.27
CA HIS A 631 -11.87 13.52 11.39
C HIS A 631 -11.39 14.93 11.06
N ALA A 632 -11.00 15.67 12.09
CA ALA A 632 -10.50 17.03 11.96
C ALA A 632 -9.17 17.24 12.70
N ASP A 633 -8.34 18.16 12.19
CA ASP A 633 -7.01 18.45 12.72
C ASP A 633 -6.84 19.86 13.28
N SER A 634 -5.59 20.17 13.60
CA SER A 634 -5.10 21.46 14.05
C SER A 634 -4.83 22.47 12.91
N GLY A 635 -5.21 22.14 11.67
CA GLY A 635 -4.94 22.94 10.48
C GLY A 635 -3.47 23.28 10.27
N HIS A 636 -3.21 24.45 9.68
CA HIS A 636 -1.84 24.91 9.45
C HIS A 636 -1.08 25.22 10.75
N LEU A 637 -1.76 25.54 11.86
CA LEU A 637 -1.13 25.81 13.15
C LEU A 637 -0.37 24.58 13.67
N GLY A 638 -1.01 23.41 13.73
CA GLY A 638 -0.29 22.22 14.14
C GLY A 638 0.73 21.78 13.09
N ALA A 639 0.44 21.98 11.81
CA ALA A 639 1.39 21.66 10.74
C ALA A 639 2.72 22.43 10.87
N ILE A 640 2.70 23.70 11.28
CA ILE A 640 3.94 24.45 11.54
C ILE A 640 4.59 24.01 12.85
N VAL A 641 3.81 23.83 13.93
CA VAL A 641 4.31 23.38 15.25
C VAL A 641 5.06 22.05 15.13
N GLY A 642 4.48 21.07 14.42
CA GLY A 642 5.10 19.76 14.17
C GLY A 642 6.38 19.82 13.32
N ARG A 643 6.75 20.99 12.79
CA ARG A 643 7.99 21.26 12.03
C ARG A 643 8.98 22.15 12.77
N LEU A 644 8.56 22.88 13.80
CA LEU A 644 9.46 23.84 14.47
C LEU A 644 10.70 23.14 15.03
N PHE A 645 10.54 21.98 15.64
CA PHE A 645 11.62 21.29 16.36
C PHE A 645 12.21 20.09 15.60
N ALA A 646 11.92 19.93 14.31
CA ALA A 646 12.48 18.86 13.48
C ALA A 646 12.50 19.23 11.99
N HIS A 647 13.46 18.70 11.22
CA HIS A 647 13.44 18.83 9.76
C HIS A 647 12.54 17.76 9.15
N ARG A 648 11.32 18.17 8.78
CA ARG A 648 10.29 17.25 8.27
C ARG A 648 10.39 17.01 6.76
N ARG A 649 10.27 15.75 6.35
CA ARG A 649 10.25 15.28 4.96
C ARG A 649 8.99 15.70 4.21
N LYS A 650 7.83 15.72 4.88
CA LYS A 650 6.52 16.09 4.32
C LYS A 650 6.45 17.60 4.08
N ASN A 651 7.30 18.18 3.24
CA ASN A 651 7.19 19.56 2.79
C ASN A 651 7.51 19.70 1.31
N SER A 652 6.81 20.60 0.61
CA SER A 652 7.21 21.00 -0.74
C SER A 652 8.43 21.92 -0.68
N ARG A 653 9.15 22.09 -1.80
CA ARG A 653 10.29 23.03 -1.84
C ARG A 653 9.87 24.46 -1.47
N ARG A 654 8.73 24.93 -2.00
CA ARG A 654 8.15 26.24 -1.67
C ARG A 654 7.71 26.30 -0.21
N GLY A 655 7.01 25.27 0.27
CA GLY A 655 6.57 25.20 1.66
C GLY A 655 7.73 25.16 2.66
N ARG A 656 8.89 24.61 2.28
CA ARG A 656 10.11 24.65 3.09
C ARG A 656 10.70 26.05 3.18
N LEU A 657 10.67 26.82 2.10
CA LEU A 657 11.11 28.22 2.12
C LEU A 657 10.24 29.05 3.08
N ILE A 658 8.92 28.91 3.00
CA ILE A 658 7.97 29.56 3.92
C ILE A 658 8.20 29.09 5.36
N GLU A 659 8.35 27.78 5.57
CA GLU A 659 8.70 27.22 6.89
C GLU A 659 9.96 27.87 7.45
N TRP A 660 11.02 28.00 6.64
CA TRP A 660 12.31 28.54 7.09
C TRP A 660 12.24 30.04 7.41
N GLN A 661 11.45 30.82 6.67
CA GLN A 661 11.20 32.24 6.98
C GLN A 661 10.57 32.45 8.36
N ILE A 662 9.92 31.42 8.91
CA ILE A 662 9.23 31.49 10.21
C ILE A 662 10.06 30.79 11.28
N LYS A 663 10.54 29.58 10.98
CA LYS A 663 11.33 28.73 11.86
C LYS A 663 12.69 29.35 12.20
N LEU A 664 13.32 30.06 11.26
CA LEU A 664 14.59 30.75 11.51
C LEU A 664 14.45 31.86 12.56
N PRO A 665 13.63 32.91 12.37
CA PRO A 665 13.47 33.95 13.39
C PRO A 665 12.90 33.38 14.71
N TYR A 666 12.04 32.36 14.65
CA TYR A 666 11.53 31.68 15.84
C TYR A 666 12.65 31.09 16.71
N HIS A 667 13.67 30.48 16.10
CA HIS A 667 14.80 29.87 16.83
C HIS A 667 15.96 30.83 17.09
N LEU A 668 16.07 31.93 16.34
CA LEU A 668 17.02 33.01 16.64
C LEU A 668 16.57 33.85 17.84
N ARG A 669 15.26 33.97 18.07
CA ARG A 669 14.72 34.69 19.22
C ARG A 669 15.13 34.01 20.53
N GLY A 670 15.69 34.82 21.45
CA GLY A 670 16.11 34.33 22.77
C GLY A 670 17.31 33.39 22.74
N LEU A 671 18.19 33.48 21.73
CA LEU A 671 19.50 32.81 21.79
C LEU A 671 20.36 33.42 22.89
N ARG A 672 20.72 32.61 23.89
CA ARG A 672 21.51 33.02 25.06
C ARG A 672 22.95 32.52 25.03
N SER A 673 23.26 31.53 24.20
CA SER A 673 24.62 30.98 24.08
C SER A 673 24.87 30.30 22.72
N PRO A 674 26.14 30.18 22.30
CA PRO A 674 26.51 29.43 21.09
C PRO A 674 26.07 27.96 21.11
N GLY A 675 26.06 27.33 22.29
CA GLY A 675 25.61 25.94 22.45
C GLY A 675 24.13 25.74 22.12
N VAL A 676 23.27 26.68 22.55
CA VAL A 676 21.84 26.67 22.19
C VAL A 676 21.66 26.90 20.69
N ALA A 677 22.43 27.81 20.09
CA ALA A 677 22.40 28.05 18.65
C ALA A 677 22.76 26.78 17.85
N TRP A 678 23.82 26.07 18.26
CA TRP A 678 24.21 24.81 17.63
C TRP A 678 23.17 23.70 17.80
N SER A 679 22.57 23.58 18.99
CA SER A 679 21.48 22.64 19.24
C SER A 679 20.28 22.91 18.32
N ARG A 680 19.85 24.17 18.21
CA ARG A 680 18.73 24.58 17.35
C ARG A 680 19.03 24.45 15.85
N ALA A 681 20.29 24.61 15.43
CA ALA A 681 20.69 24.38 14.04
C ALA A 681 20.36 22.95 13.56
N ARG A 682 20.36 21.97 14.47
CA ARG A 682 19.99 20.58 14.15
C ARG A 682 18.54 20.43 13.69
N TYR A 683 17.63 21.34 14.07
CA TYR A 683 16.24 21.34 13.58
C TYR A 683 16.11 21.60 12.09
N PHE A 684 17.17 22.10 11.44
CA PHE A 684 17.22 22.38 10.00
C PHE A 684 17.94 21.28 9.21
N LEU A 685 18.64 20.37 9.88
CA LEU A 685 19.37 19.27 9.25
C LEU A 685 18.45 18.07 8.98
N PRO A 686 18.59 17.36 7.85
CA PRO A 686 17.69 16.29 7.41
C PRO A 686 17.86 14.97 8.19
N ARG A 687 17.78 15.01 9.53
CA ARG A 687 17.84 13.85 10.42
C ARG A 687 16.43 13.32 10.71
N ARG A 688 16.18 12.04 10.42
CA ARG A 688 14.85 11.39 10.53
C ARG A 688 14.28 11.44 11.95
N TRP A 689 15.10 11.03 12.91
CA TRP A 689 14.72 10.91 14.32
C TRP A 689 15.72 11.70 15.16
N LEU A 690 15.38 12.96 15.42
CA LEU A 690 16.16 13.86 16.25
C LEU A 690 15.62 13.80 17.68
N PRO A 691 16.36 13.21 18.64
CA PRO A 691 15.96 13.21 20.04
C PRO A 691 16.19 14.59 20.67
N ILE A 692 15.18 15.07 21.41
CA ILE A 692 15.21 16.30 22.20
C ILE A 692 15.01 15.89 23.66
N PRO A 693 15.98 16.13 24.57
CA PRO A 693 15.80 15.82 25.99
C PRO A 693 14.58 16.57 26.54
N ALA A 694 13.61 15.84 27.05
CA ALA A 694 12.32 16.38 27.45
C ALA A 694 12.49 17.44 28.54
N ASP A 695 13.29 17.20 29.57
CA ASP A 695 13.41 18.14 30.69
C ASP A 695 14.33 19.34 30.42
N SER A 696 14.95 19.39 29.24
CA SER A 696 15.70 20.57 28.80
C SER A 696 14.78 21.76 28.52
N GLU A 697 15.35 22.97 28.46
CA GLU A 697 14.62 24.18 28.05
C GLU A 697 13.96 24.01 26.67
N GLU A 698 14.68 23.40 25.71
CA GLU A 698 14.15 23.11 24.38
C GLU A 698 13.05 22.04 24.41
N GLY A 699 13.19 21.03 25.27
CA GLY A 699 12.16 20.02 25.49
C GLY A 699 10.88 20.63 26.03
N ARG A 700 10.95 21.52 27.03
CA ARG A 700 9.79 22.28 27.54
C ARG A 700 9.13 23.13 26.46
N ARG A 701 9.92 23.92 25.71
CA ARG A 701 9.41 24.71 24.57
C ARG A 701 8.68 23.84 23.56
N CYS A 702 9.24 22.67 23.25
CA CYS A 702 8.64 21.71 22.34
C CYS A 702 7.31 21.16 22.88
N ARG A 703 7.24 20.80 24.17
CA ARG A 703 6.00 20.30 24.79
C ARG A 703 4.91 21.35 24.80
N TRP A 704 5.23 22.58 25.18
CA TRP A 704 4.26 23.67 25.18
C TRP A 704 3.73 23.94 23.77
N ALA A 705 4.58 23.91 22.75
CA ALA A 705 4.12 24.07 21.37
C ALA A 705 3.17 22.93 20.95
N LEU A 706 3.56 21.67 21.21
CA LEU A 706 2.75 20.49 20.88
C LEU A 706 1.42 20.46 21.66
N GLY A 707 1.45 20.80 22.95
CA GLY A 707 0.27 20.87 23.80
C GLY A 707 -0.70 21.96 23.35
N ALA A 708 -0.20 23.15 23.02
CA ALA A 708 -1.03 24.24 22.52
C ALA A 708 -1.71 23.87 21.18
N ALA A 709 -0.99 23.21 20.28
CA ALA A 709 -1.57 22.71 19.03
C ALA A 709 -2.60 21.59 19.26
N THR A 710 -2.37 20.73 20.24
CA THR A 710 -3.29 19.65 20.62
C THR A 710 -4.58 20.20 21.22
N ASN A 711 -4.46 21.18 22.13
CA ASN A 711 -5.57 21.93 22.70
C ASN A 711 -6.42 22.62 21.63
N TYR A 712 -5.76 23.31 20.68
CA TYR A 712 -6.44 23.89 19.52
C TYR A 712 -7.21 22.84 18.72
N ALA A 713 -6.66 21.65 18.51
CA ALA A 713 -7.32 20.57 17.77
C ALA A 713 -8.57 20.03 18.48
N PHE A 714 -8.52 19.86 19.81
CA PHE A 714 -9.70 19.49 20.62
C PHE A 714 -10.81 20.53 20.50
N ALA A 715 -10.47 21.81 20.69
CA ALA A 715 -11.42 22.90 20.54
C ALA A 715 -11.97 22.98 19.09
N ASN A 716 -11.14 22.74 18.08
CA ASN A 716 -11.55 22.72 16.68
C ASN A 716 -12.60 21.64 16.41
N ARG A 717 -12.44 20.43 16.98
CA ARG A 717 -13.43 19.35 16.85
C ARG A 717 -14.75 19.68 17.54
N LEU A 718 -14.73 20.39 18.68
CA LEU A 718 -15.97 20.89 19.28
C LEU A 718 -16.63 22.00 18.44
N ALA A 719 -15.86 22.83 17.75
CA ALA A 719 -16.41 23.80 16.80
C ALA A 719 -17.06 23.11 15.59
N VAL A 720 -16.46 22.02 15.08
CA VAL A 720 -17.06 21.18 14.03
C VAL A 720 -18.34 20.50 14.53
N LEU A 721 -18.37 20.00 15.77
CA LEU A 721 -19.57 19.44 16.38
C LEU A 721 -20.71 20.48 16.44
N ALA A 722 -20.42 21.71 16.88
CA ALA A 722 -21.41 22.79 16.94
C ALA A 722 -21.93 23.18 15.54
N ALA A 723 -21.06 23.21 14.53
CA ALA A 723 -21.46 23.45 13.14
C ALA A 723 -22.35 22.33 12.59
N LEU A 724 -22.06 21.07 12.97
CA LEU A 724 -22.89 19.92 12.61
C LEU A 724 -24.28 20.01 13.26
N GLU A 725 -24.37 20.39 14.53
CA GLU A 725 -25.66 20.60 15.20
C GLU A 725 -26.49 21.68 14.52
N GLN A 726 -25.89 22.82 14.16
CA GLN A 726 -26.56 23.88 13.42
C GLN A 726 -27.09 23.38 12.06
N ALA A 727 -26.28 22.61 11.33
CA ALA A 727 -26.65 22.09 10.02
C ALA A 727 -27.75 21.01 10.12
N LEU A 728 -27.71 20.15 11.14
CA LEU A 728 -28.77 19.17 11.41
C LEU A 728 -30.07 19.86 11.80
N GLN A 729 -30.01 20.86 12.69
CA GLN A 729 -31.19 21.64 13.10
C GLN A 729 -31.84 22.35 11.90
N ALA A 730 -31.05 22.88 10.97
CA ALA A 730 -31.56 23.54 9.77
C ALA A 730 -32.34 22.58 8.83
N VAL A 731 -32.01 21.29 8.83
CA VAL A 731 -32.61 20.30 7.92
C VAL A 731 -33.73 19.49 8.58
N TRP A 732 -33.55 19.08 9.83
CA TRP A 732 -34.49 18.21 10.56
C TRP A 732 -35.28 18.92 11.68
N GLY A 733 -35.01 20.20 11.96
CA GLY A 733 -35.71 20.95 13.00
C GLY A 733 -35.57 20.29 14.37
N GLU A 734 -36.64 20.26 15.16
CA GLU A 734 -36.66 19.66 16.51
C GLU A 734 -36.23 18.18 16.53
N ARG A 735 -36.42 17.46 15.41
CA ARG A 735 -36.01 16.04 15.32
C ARG A 735 -34.49 15.86 15.32
N ALA A 736 -33.71 16.90 15.00
CA ALA A 736 -32.26 16.85 15.09
C ALA A 736 -31.77 16.67 16.53
N GLY A 737 -32.49 17.26 17.50
CA GLY A 737 -32.15 17.25 18.93
C GLY A 737 -30.71 17.72 19.24
N PRO A 738 -30.30 17.67 20.52
CA PRO A 738 -28.90 17.89 20.88
C PRO A 738 -28.05 16.68 20.46
N LEU A 739 -26.86 16.93 19.89
CA LEU A 739 -25.93 15.84 19.58
C LEU A 739 -25.21 15.39 20.85
N ARG A 740 -25.10 14.07 21.01
CA ARG A 740 -24.27 13.48 22.06
C ARG A 740 -22.92 13.08 21.48
N LEU A 741 -21.86 13.74 21.91
CA LEU A 741 -20.50 13.30 21.62
C LEU A 741 -20.26 11.96 22.34
N LEU A 742 -20.06 10.89 21.58
CA LEU A 742 -19.76 9.58 22.14
C LEU A 742 -18.31 9.50 22.58
N TYR A 743 -17.37 9.93 21.75
CA TYR A 743 -15.96 9.98 22.10
C TYR A 743 -15.16 10.84 21.12
N ASP A 744 -14.10 11.51 21.59
CA ASP A 744 -13.11 12.25 20.81
C ASP A 744 -11.69 11.82 21.22
N ALA A 745 -10.90 11.35 20.25
CA ALA A 745 -9.52 10.92 20.47
C ALA A 745 -8.54 11.39 19.38
N PRO A 746 -7.37 11.94 19.76
CA PRO A 746 -6.27 12.16 18.84
C PRO A 746 -5.58 10.85 18.45
N HIS A 747 -5.05 10.79 17.23
CA HIS A 747 -4.23 9.67 16.76
C HIS A 747 -2.80 10.06 16.35
N ASN A 748 -2.43 11.33 16.55
CA ASN A 748 -1.08 11.84 16.35
C ASN A 748 -0.70 12.71 17.53
N GLY A 749 0.33 12.29 18.27
CA GLY A 749 0.78 13.05 19.44
C GLY A 749 1.94 12.40 20.17
N ILE A 750 2.44 13.13 21.16
CA ILE A 750 3.44 12.68 22.12
C ILE A 750 2.90 13.02 23.50
N ALA A 751 2.71 12.02 24.35
CA ALA A 751 2.18 12.19 25.70
C ALA A 751 3.05 11.45 26.72
N ARG A 752 3.10 11.98 27.94
CA ARG A 752 3.72 11.27 29.07
C ARG A 752 2.69 10.33 29.68
N GLU A 753 3.00 9.05 29.70
CA GLU A 753 2.08 8.01 30.17
C GLU A 753 2.79 7.01 31.08
N ARG A 754 2.05 6.49 32.06
CA ARG A 754 2.56 5.46 32.96
C ARG A 754 2.33 4.07 32.37
N ILE A 755 3.39 3.43 31.89
CA ILE A 755 3.40 2.13 31.23
C ILE A 755 4.27 1.17 32.04
N GLY A 756 3.74 0.02 32.45
CA GLY A 756 4.50 -0.95 33.27
C GLY A 756 5.11 -0.35 34.54
N GLY A 757 4.42 0.61 35.16
CA GLY A 757 4.90 1.32 36.36
C GLY A 757 5.87 2.47 36.10
N GLN A 758 6.37 2.65 34.87
CA GLN A 758 7.32 3.69 34.48
C GLN A 758 6.63 4.84 33.74
N ASP A 759 7.10 6.07 33.95
CA ASP A 759 6.71 7.22 33.14
C ASP A 759 7.51 7.24 31.83
N LEU A 760 6.81 7.10 30.71
CA LEU A 760 7.42 7.12 29.38
C LEU A 760 6.77 8.19 28.50
N TRP A 761 7.55 8.75 27.57
CA TRP A 761 7.01 9.54 26.47
C TRP A 761 6.57 8.60 25.36
N VAL A 762 5.26 8.46 25.20
CA VAL A 762 4.65 7.62 24.16
C VAL A 762 4.38 8.47 22.93
N HIS A 763 4.95 8.08 21.79
CA HIS A 763 4.71 8.70 20.49
C HIS A 763 3.75 7.82 19.70
N ARG A 764 2.62 8.39 19.32
CA ARG A 764 1.64 7.71 18.46
C ARG A 764 1.64 8.33 17.08
N HIS A 765 1.79 7.50 16.05
CA HIS A 765 1.69 7.90 14.66
C HIS A 765 0.54 7.19 13.97
N ASN A 766 -0.54 7.92 13.72
CA ASN A 766 -1.80 7.39 13.21
C ASN A 766 -2.25 6.17 14.05
N ALA A 767 -2.13 6.33 15.37
CA ALA A 767 -2.48 5.34 16.38
C ALA A 767 -3.19 6.05 17.53
N VAL A 768 -4.26 5.45 18.05
CA VAL A 768 -5.06 6.00 19.14
C VAL A 768 -4.67 5.36 20.46
N ARG A 769 -4.90 6.08 21.56
CA ARG A 769 -4.79 5.51 22.90
C ARG A 769 -5.96 4.58 23.17
N VAL A 770 -5.67 3.47 23.84
CA VAL A 770 -6.66 2.47 24.24
C VAL A 770 -6.62 2.34 25.76
N THR A 771 -7.67 2.84 26.41
CA THR A 771 -7.80 2.75 27.87
C THR A 771 -8.87 1.72 28.25
N PRO A 772 -8.47 0.57 28.83
CA PRO A 772 -9.41 -0.47 29.23
C PRO A 772 -10.14 -0.11 30.54
N PRO A 773 -11.23 -0.83 30.88
CA PRO A 773 -11.98 -0.65 32.12
C PRO A 773 -11.12 -0.49 33.38
N SER A 774 -10.10 -1.35 33.56
CA SER A 774 -9.25 -1.36 34.75
C SER A 774 -8.48 -0.06 34.99
N ARG A 775 -8.21 0.72 33.93
CA ARG A 775 -7.39 1.93 33.96
C ARG A 775 -8.21 3.23 33.97
N LEU A 776 -9.53 3.13 33.88
CA LEU A 776 -10.41 4.29 33.90
C LEU A 776 -10.74 4.70 35.33
N PRO A 777 -10.86 6.00 35.63
CA PRO A 777 -11.29 6.44 36.95
C PRO A 777 -12.75 5.99 37.23
N PRO A 778 -13.15 5.84 38.51
CA PRO A 778 -14.49 5.34 38.86
C PRO A 778 -15.64 6.19 38.30
N ASP A 779 -15.43 7.48 38.10
CA ASP A 779 -16.42 8.44 37.61
C ASP A 779 -16.43 8.59 36.07
N SER A 780 -15.65 7.77 35.36
CA SER A 780 -15.65 7.71 33.90
C SER A 780 -16.94 7.06 33.40
N PRO A 781 -17.65 7.65 32.41
CA PRO A 781 -18.84 7.03 31.82
C PRO A 781 -18.51 5.73 31.08
N TYR A 782 -17.23 5.47 30.80
CA TYR A 782 -16.76 4.26 30.14
C TYR A 782 -16.17 3.24 31.11
N ARG A 783 -16.26 3.43 32.43
CA ARG A 783 -15.62 2.56 33.43
C ARG A 783 -16.00 1.08 33.27
N ALA A 784 -17.25 0.81 32.89
CA ALA A 784 -17.75 -0.54 32.65
C ALA A 784 -17.38 -1.10 31.27
N THR A 785 -17.08 -0.24 30.29
CA THR A 785 -16.93 -0.64 28.88
C THR A 785 -15.49 -0.57 28.39
N GLY A 786 -14.66 0.32 28.93
CA GLY A 786 -13.44 0.78 28.28
C GLY A 786 -13.73 1.92 27.30
N HIS A 787 -12.73 2.73 27.01
CA HIS A 787 -12.87 3.84 26.07
C HIS A 787 -13.26 3.36 24.67
N PRO A 788 -14.12 4.09 23.95
CA PRO A 788 -14.39 3.82 22.55
C PRO A 788 -13.13 3.96 21.67
N VAL A 789 -12.98 3.06 20.70
CA VAL A 789 -11.92 3.03 19.71
C VAL A 789 -12.57 3.15 18.33
N LEU A 790 -12.30 4.24 17.63
CA LEU A 790 -12.87 4.56 16.32
C LEU A 790 -11.99 3.93 15.23
N LEU A 791 -12.53 2.96 14.49
CA LEU A 791 -11.82 2.25 13.41
C LEU A 791 -12.54 2.44 12.07
N PRO A 792 -12.36 3.60 11.41
CA PRO A 792 -12.89 3.80 10.07
C PRO A 792 -12.18 2.95 9.03
N GLY A 793 -12.93 2.45 8.06
CA GLY A 793 -12.39 1.95 6.81
C GLY A 793 -12.19 3.08 5.80
N THR A 794 -12.96 3.04 4.72
CA THR A 794 -13.06 4.07 3.69
C THR A 794 -14.51 4.52 3.56
N HIS A 795 -14.78 5.60 2.82
CA HIS A 795 -16.14 5.98 2.41
C HIS A 795 -16.89 4.91 1.58
N ARG A 796 -16.26 3.78 1.25
CA ARG A 796 -16.85 2.68 0.48
C ARG A 796 -16.92 1.37 1.27
N THR A 797 -16.39 1.32 2.49
CA THR A 797 -16.40 0.11 3.33
C THR A 797 -17.03 0.44 4.68
N ALA A 798 -17.34 -0.58 5.48
CA ALA A 798 -17.76 -0.38 6.84
C ALA A 798 -16.68 0.33 7.69
N SER A 799 -17.15 0.93 8.78
CA SER A 799 -16.34 1.33 9.91
C SER A 799 -16.75 0.52 11.13
N PHE A 800 -15.86 0.36 12.09
CA PHE A 800 -16.17 -0.30 13.35
C PHE A 800 -15.98 0.66 14.51
N LEU A 801 -16.89 0.56 15.46
CA LEU A 801 -16.71 1.12 16.79
C LEU A 801 -16.38 -0.04 17.72
N CYS A 802 -15.23 0.05 18.38
CA CYS A 802 -14.75 -0.95 19.32
C CYS A 802 -14.63 -0.36 20.72
N ALA A 803 -14.49 -1.19 21.74
CA ALA A 803 -14.15 -0.77 23.10
C ALA A 803 -12.76 -1.26 23.48
N GLY A 804 -11.98 -0.41 24.14
CA GLY A 804 -10.66 -0.76 24.64
C GLY A 804 -10.69 -1.87 25.68
N ASP A 805 -9.69 -2.75 25.61
CA ASP A 805 -9.64 -3.98 26.40
C ASP A 805 -8.22 -4.23 26.95
N GLU A 806 -8.09 -5.11 27.93
CA GLU A 806 -6.92 -5.23 28.82
C GLU A 806 -5.64 -5.64 28.09
N GLY A 807 -5.75 -6.39 26.98
CA GLY A 807 -4.63 -6.80 26.13
C GLY A 807 -3.90 -5.63 25.47
N ALA A 808 -4.47 -4.42 25.46
CA ALA A 808 -3.79 -3.22 24.99
C ALA A 808 -2.50 -2.90 25.77
N ALA A 809 -2.29 -3.49 26.95
CA ALA A 809 -1.02 -3.40 27.68
C ALA A 809 0.19 -3.84 26.83
N HIS A 810 0.01 -4.81 25.93
CA HIS A 810 1.07 -5.31 25.04
C HIS A 810 1.43 -4.33 23.90
N THR A 811 0.59 -3.32 23.64
CA THR A 811 0.75 -2.39 22.52
C THR A 811 1.00 -0.94 22.98
N LEU A 812 1.59 -0.76 24.16
CA LEU A 812 1.73 0.56 24.79
C LEU A 812 0.37 1.27 24.91
N HIS A 813 -0.68 0.51 25.24
CA HIS A 813 -2.06 0.98 25.29
C HIS A 813 -2.47 1.70 24.00
N SER A 814 -2.23 1.07 22.84
CA SER A 814 -2.49 1.68 21.53
C SER A 814 -3.18 0.74 20.54
N ALA A 815 -3.99 1.31 19.65
CA ALA A 815 -4.60 0.64 18.49
C ALA A 815 -4.40 1.50 17.23
N GLY A 816 -4.55 0.89 16.05
CA GLY A 816 -4.57 1.63 14.79
C GLY A 816 -5.71 2.65 14.78
N HIS A 817 -5.53 3.78 14.08
CA HIS A 817 -6.58 4.81 13.95
C HIS A 817 -7.62 4.54 12.85
N GLY A 818 -7.55 3.39 12.18
CA GLY A 818 -8.36 3.05 11.03
C GLY A 818 -7.75 1.91 10.23
N ALA A 819 -8.49 1.43 9.25
CA ALA A 819 -8.14 0.30 8.39
C ALA A 819 -8.10 0.69 6.90
N GLY A 820 -8.05 1.99 6.58
CA GLY A 820 -8.28 2.50 5.23
C GLY A 820 -7.29 2.00 4.17
N GLU A 821 -6.00 1.82 4.50
CA GLU A 821 -5.02 1.31 3.54
C GLU A 821 -5.27 -0.17 3.24
N THR A 822 -5.44 -0.97 4.30
CA THR A 822 -5.74 -2.41 4.21
C THR A 822 -7.10 -2.65 3.53
N ALA A 823 -8.10 -1.82 3.81
CA ALA A 823 -9.41 -1.84 3.20
C ALA A 823 -9.36 -1.56 1.68
N LEU A 824 -8.53 -0.61 1.24
CA LEU A 824 -8.33 -0.36 -0.19
C LEU A 824 -7.52 -1.48 -0.86
N ALA A 825 -6.54 -2.05 -0.17
CA ALA A 825 -5.69 -3.10 -0.71
C ALA A 825 -6.43 -4.43 -0.90
N LEU A 826 -7.37 -4.75 0.00
CA LEU A 826 -8.11 -6.01 -0.01
C LEU A 826 -9.55 -5.88 -0.53
N GLY A 827 -10.10 -4.67 -0.53
CA GLY A 827 -11.49 -4.40 -0.89
C GLY A 827 -11.76 -4.63 -2.38
N ARG A 828 -12.85 -5.33 -2.67
CA ARG A 828 -13.34 -5.65 -4.01
C ARG A 828 -14.64 -4.90 -4.26
N PRO A 829 -14.87 -4.34 -5.46
CA PRO A 829 -16.15 -3.72 -5.79
C PRO A 829 -17.31 -4.68 -5.58
N LEU A 830 -18.37 -4.19 -4.91
CA LEU A 830 -19.62 -4.92 -4.74
C LEU A 830 -20.72 -4.27 -5.58
N GLU A 831 -21.48 -5.09 -6.31
CA GLU A 831 -22.67 -4.67 -7.02
C GLU A 831 -23.85 -4.57 -6.02
N ALA A 832 -24.03 -3.39 -5.45
CA ALA A 832 -25.12 -3.07 -4.53
C ALA A 832 -25.70 -1.67 -4.87
N PRO A 833 -26.58 -1.58 -5.87
CA PRO A 833 -27.08 -0.29 -6.39
C PRO A 833 -27.85 0.54 -5.36
N ASP A 834 -28.41 -0.12 -4.34
CA ASP A 834 -29.15 0.44 -3.22
C ASP A 834 -28.26 0.90 -2.04
N ARG A 835 -26.95 0.58 -2.06
CA ARG A 835 -26.01 0.83 -0.95
C ARG A 835 -24.84 1.74 -1.33
N ARG A 836 -25.11 2.77 -2.14
CA ARG A 836 -24.10 3.73 -2.59
C ARG A 836 -23.85 4.81 -1.53
N THR A 837 -22.61 5.27 -1.44
CA THR A 837 -22.22 6.37 -0.55
C THR A 837 -22.09 7.67 -1.36
N ARG A 838 -22.71 8.75 -0.86
CA ARG A 838 -22.69 10.08 -1.49
C ARG A 838 -21.45 10.86 -1.07
N LEU A 839 -20.62 11.28 -2.02
CA LEU A 839 -19.39 12.04 -1.74
C LEU A 839 -19.59 13.53 -2.04
N TYR A 840 -19.40 14.36 -1.02
CA TYR A 840 -19.49 15.81 -1.08
C TYR A 840 -18.11 16.45 -0.95
N ARG A 841 -17.96 17.65 -1.55
CA ARG A 841 -16.82 18.54 -1.32
C ARG A 841 -17.29 19.93 -0.95
N TYR A 842 -16.46 20.66 -0.20
CA TYR A 842 -16.68 22.06 0.08
C TYR A 842 -17.07 22.83 -1.18
N ARG A 843 -18.19 23.56 -1.13
CA ARG A 843 -18.73 24.44 -2.18
C ARG A 843 -19.04 23.81 -3.55
N ARG A 844 -18.72 22.52 -3.77
CA ARG A 844 -19.06 21.80 -5.02
C ARG A 844 -20.33 20.95 -4.89
N GLY A 845 -20.84 20.78 -3.67
CA GLY A 845 -21.98 19.89 -3.41
C GLY A 845 -21.60 18.43 -3.66
N LEU A 846 -22.57 17.64 -4.11
CA LEU A 846 -22.39 16.24 -4.48
C LEU A 846 -21.46 16.12 -5.68
N VAL A 847 -20.42 15.28 -5.56
CA VAL A 847 -19.41 15.07 -6.61
C VAL A 847 -19.60 13.71 -7.28
N GLU A 848 -19.86 12.67 -6.49
CA GLU A 848 -20.07 11.31 -6.99
C GLU A 848 -20.87 10.47 -6.00
N GLU A 849 -21.43 9.37 -6.50
CA GLU A 849 -21.97 8.29 -5.68
C GLU A 849 -21.16 7.02 -5.94
N SER A 850 -20.48 6.54 -4.91
CA SER A 850 -19.57 5.41 -5.02
C SER A 850 -20.25 4.10 -4.61
N PRO A 851 -20.12 3.01 -5.39
CA PRO A 851 -20.57 1.69 -4.95
C PRO A 851 -19.68 1.18 -3.82
N PRO A 852 -20.17 0.30 -2.93
CA PRO A 852 -19.37 -0.21 -1.84
C PRO A 852 -18.20 -1.07 -2.32
N LEU A 853 -17.20 -1.19 -1.46
CA LEU A 853 -16.15 -2.19 -1.50
C LEU A 853 -16.46 -3.24 -0.44
N SER A 854 -15.95 -4.44 -0.63
CA SER A 854 -16.03 -5.51 0.35
C SER A 854 -15.19 -5.21 1.60
N ASP A 855 -15.64 -5.75 2.74
CA ASP A 855 -15.17 -5.35 4.07
C ASP A 855 -13.97 -6.18 4.57
N GLU A 856 -13.42 -7.11 3.78
CA GLU A 856 -12.40 -8.08 4.25
C GLU A 856 -11.18 -7.39 4.85
N GLY A 857 -10.77 -6.24 4.29
CA GLY A 857 -9.63 -5.50 4.81
C GLY A 857 -9.90 -4.83 6.17
N VAL A 858 -11.10 -4.28 6.38
CA VAL A 858 -11.47 -3.68 7.67
C VAL A 858 -11.70 -4.77 8.71
N GLU A 859 -12.37 -5.86 8.33
CA GLU A 859 -12.62 -7.01 9.20
C GLU A 859 -11.32 -7.69 9.62
N ALA A 860 -10.33 -7.84 8.74
CA ALA A 860 -9.02 -8.40 9.09
C ALA A 860 -8.30 -7.57 10.18
N VAL A 861 -8.37 -6.23 10.08
CA VAL A 861 -7.81 -5.33 11.10
C VAL A 861 -8.54 -5.49 12.44
N VAL A 862 -9.87 -5.46 12.42
CA VAL A 862 -10.71 -5.55 13.62
C VAL A 862 -10.57 -6.91 14.32
N GLN A 863 -10.63 -8.01 13.55
CA GLN A 863 -10.44 -9.35 14.08
C GLN A 863 -9.06 -9.51 14.71
N THR A 864 -8.04 -8.87 14.15
CA THR A 864 -6.70 -8.92 14.75
C THR A 864 -6.66 -8.19 16.08
N LEU A 865 -7.20 -6.96 16.15
CA LEU A 865 -7.26 -6.23 17.43
C LEU A 865 -8.07 -6.99 18.49
N HIS A 866 -9.15 -7.67 18.08
CA HIS A 866 -9.98 -8.47 18.95
C HIS A 866 -9.28 -9.74 19.46
N ARG A 867 -8.62 -10.50 18.58
CA ARG A 867 -7.87 -11.72 18.96
C ARG A 867 -6.78 -11.44 19.99
N TRP A 868 -6.15 -10.28 19.91
CA TRP A 868 -5.10 -9.86 20.85
C TRP A 868 -5.66 -9.17 22.12
N GLY A 869 -6.98 -9.08 22.26
CA GLY A 869 -7.61 -8.42 23.40
C GLY A 869 -7.26 -6.93 23.50
N ILE A 870 -6.87 -6.28 22.40
CA ILE A 870 -6.56 -4.83 22.39
C ILE A 870 -7.87 -4.04 22.44
N CYS A 871 -8.80 -4.39 21.56
CA CYS A 871 -10.15 -3.86 21.61
C CYS A 871 -11.15 -4.88 21.05
N ARG A 872 -12.37 -4.85 21.56
CA ARG A 872 -13.47 -5.72 21.13
C ARG A 872 -14.48 -4.95 20.28
N PRO A 873 -14.99 -5.52 19.17
CA PRO A 873 -15.95 -4.83 18.31
C PRO A 873 -17.32 -4.69 18.99
N VAL A 874 -17.94 -3.52 18.86
CA VAL A 874 -19.22 -3.20 19.50
C VAL A 874 -20.32 -2.99 18.48
N VAL A 875 -20.08 -2.14 17.47
CA VAL A 875 -21.00 -1.98 16.34
C VAL A 875 -20.24 -1.90 15.02
N ARG A 876 -20.90 -2.35 13.96
CA ARG A 876 -20.51 -2.14 12.57
C ARG A 876 -21.34 -0.98 12.01
N LEU A 877 -20.65 -0.04 11.36
CA LEU A 877 -21.20 1.20 10.82
C LEU A 877 -21.07 1.19 9.30
N ARG A 878 -22.15 1.54 8.59
CA ARG A 878 -22.16 1.66 7.13
C ARG A 878 -22.15 3.14 6.71
N PRO A 879 -21.24 3.58 5.82
CA PRO A 879 -21.21 4.95 5.35
C PRO A 879 -22.37 5.24 4.40
N VAL A 880 -23.06 6.37 4.62
CA VAL A 880 -24.17 6.85 3.78
C VAL A 880 -23.75 8.07 2.97
N ALA A 881 -23.06 9.01 3.61
CA ALA A 881 -22.60 10.22 2.95
C ALA A 881 -21.36 10.80 3.62
N THR A 882 -20.42 11.31 2.82
CA THR A 882 -19.12 11.77 3.29
C THR A 882 -18.81 13.14 2.70
N LEU A 883 -18.49 14.12 3.54
CA LEU A 883 -17.82 15.35 3.14
C LEU A 883 -16.31 15.13 3.21
N LYS A 884 -15.62 15.38 2.10
CA LYS A 884 -14.16 15.29 2.00
C LYS A 884 -13.55 16.64 1.64
N GLY A 885 -12.48 17.01 2.34
CA GLY A 885 -11.79 18.28 2.16
C GLY A 885 -10.84 18.39 0.97
#